data_AF-A0A4D6KIK5-F1
#
_entry.id   AF-A0A4D6KIK5-F1
#
_cell.length_a   1.000
_cell.length_b   1.000
_cell.length_c   1.000
_cell.angle_alpha   90.00
_cell.angle_beta   90.00
_cell.angle_gamma   90.00
#
_symmetry.space_group_name_H-M   'P 1'
#
loop_
_entity.id
_entity.type
_entity.pdbx_description
1 polymer ?
#
loop_
_entity_poly.entity_id
_entity_poly.type
_entity_poly.pdbx_seq_one_letter_code
_entity_poly.pdbx_strand_id
1 'polypeptide(L)'
;MEQELDPSLPCSQRLLSAILAMESSECLISHARACGGGSITEQVQQFIWDHCLSTPGDLHAPYLKNFLKKLINQVESDHGYVLDNLYELYAHYMASFKDDSLGKRDARICKRISFLFPEGCSELQSCPRSRAVVFSLQCSLNMLEGDTGCSIWPSSLFLSELILSHPELFSNKSCFEIGSGVGLVGLCLAHVKASQVMLSDGDLSTLANMKFNLELNHLNVEANMTERNKDPNMVKCLYLPWESASESELQDTIPDVVLGADVIYDPACLPHLVRLLAILLNQMNSSFCTQHSSCKSLSPNTKLGNGEQNHENDIEIYNGGSNSSMSKEAPVAYIAYVIRNIETFNYFLSLGTQANLHIEDLTDSLKPLNLLCYMQSYNQTSLCMVKSEMAESEVEVIHSWSAPRSLSTSLMYSFAQRDDIEVLDEPLYANFLRVTGLDRPYREELLSKMESDGNKVTSDIIFGPGRKKYRFCKHISKQRLQGLTGDLMKKGKHFILIRNPLDILPSFDKVVPPSFYELGLAELVCIYNELREIGKAPPVIDAAELQQDPEATLRGLCDDLQIPFQPAMLKWEAGPKEIDGLWAPWWYKTVHKTTGFEKPRKYPQPFPFSLYDLLEQSLPLYNMLRRHVKKKSSLLIPPLPTPNLPVPANEKLLAWVGDEIVPRDSAKVSVFDSVVQGGDSVWEGLRVYSGKIFKLEEHLDRLFDSAKALAFENVPNRDEIKEAIFRTLIRNGMFDNSHIRLSLTRGKKVSSGMSPAFNLYGCTLIVLAEWKPPVYDNTRGIVLVTATTRRNSPNNLDSKIHHNNLLNNILAKIEGNNAKADDAIMLDQDGYLSETNATNIFVVKKGRVLTPHADYCLPGITRATVMDLVVKEELILEERRISLSEVHTADEVWTTGTMGELSPVVKVDGRVIGNGEVGAITRRLQAAYKNLTEEAGVPIPTYVKT
;
A
#
# COMPACT_ATOMS: atom_id res chain seq x y z
N MET A 1 39.52 63.80 -44.98
CA MET A 1 40.04 63.20 -43.74
C MET A 1 38.84 62.55 -43.09
N GLU A 2 38.48 61.37 -43.59
CA GLU A 2 37.32 60.62 -43.11
C GLU A 2 37.67 60.02 -41.73
N GLN A 3 36.77 60.19 -40.76
CA GLN A 3 36.96 59.71 -39.40
C GLN A 3 36.98 58.17 -39.39
N GLU A 4 38.03 57.58 -38.83
CA GLU A 4 38.08 56.14 -38.52
C GLU A 4 36.91 55.76 -37.59
N LEU A 5 36.35 54.56 -37.80
CA LEU A 5 35.33 53.99 -36.91
C LEU A 5 35.95 53.78 -35.53
N ASP A 6 35.43 54.49 -34.52
CA ASP A 6 35.91 54.39 -33.14
C ASP A 6 35.61 52.99 -32.56
N PRO A 7 36.62 52.24 -32.10
CA PRO A 7 36.44 50.91 -31.49
C PRO A 7 35.65 50.95 -30.17
N SER A 8 35.47 52.11 -29.56
CA SER A 8 34.67 52.28 -28.33
C SER A 8 33.16 52.37 -28.57
N LEU A 9 32.71 52.52 -29.82
CA LEU A 9 31.28 52.56 -30.14
C LEU A 9 30.62 51.19 -29.93
N PRO A 10 29.37 51.11 -29.42
CA PRO A 10 28.69 49.84 -29.18
C PRO A 10 28.55 48.94 -30.41
N CYS A 11 28.34 49.50 -31.60
CA CYS A 11 28.27 48.72 -32.84
C CYS A 11 29.65 48.11 -33.20
N SER A 12 30.72 48.89 -33.13
CA SER A 12 32.10 48.45 -33.36
C SER A 12 32.52 47.34 -32.38
N GLN A 13 32.17 47.49 -31.09
CA GLN A 13 32.42 46.47 -30.07
C GLN A 13 31.67 45.17 -30.36
N ARG A 14 30.39 45.24 -30.74
CA ARG A 14 29.61 44.05 -31.10
C ARG A 14 30.20 43.33 -32.31
N LEU A 15 30.61 44.06 -33.34
CA LEU A 15 31.25 43.49 -34.53
C LEU A 15 32.58 42.81 -34.18
N LEU A 16 33.45 43.50 -33.43
CA LEU A 16 34.73 42.95 -32.99
C LEU A 16 34.55 41.69 -32.13
N SER A 17 33.66 41.75 -31.12
CA SER A 17 33.35 40.61 -30.27
C SER A 17 32.74 39.44 -31.03
N ALA A 18 31.90 39.69 -32.04
CA ALA A 18 31.33 38.63 -32.89
C ALA A 18 32.41 37.91 -33.71
N ILE A 19 33.37 38.66 -34.26
CA ILE A 19 34.50 38.09 -35.02
C ILE A 19 35.38 37.24 -34.09
N LEU A 20 35.71 37.75 -32.91
CA LEU A 20 36.57 37.07 -31.93
C LEU A 20 35.90 35.84 -31.29
N ALA A 21 34.57 35.83 -31.15
CA ALA A 21 33.80 34.65 -30.74
C ALA A 21 33.62 33.63 -31.88
N MET A 22 34.04 33.99 -33.10
CA MET A 22 33.90 33.21 -34.33
C MET A 22 32.44 32.89 -34.69
N GLU A 23 31.56 33.90 -34.64
CA GLU A 23 30.16 33.79 -35.04
C GLU A 23 29.97 33.44 -36.52
N SER A 24 28.77 33.00 -36.92
CA SER A 24 28.51 32.67 -38.33
C SER A 24 28.78 33.87 -39.25
N SER A 25 29.23 33.62 -40.48
CA SER A 25 29.51 34.70 -41.42
C SER A 25 28.26 35.56 -41.70
N GLU A 26 27.04 35.02 -41.61
CA GLU A 26 25.80 35.83 -41.70
C GLU A 26 25.67 36.85 -40.56
N CYS A 27 25.93 36.41 -39.33
CA CYS A 27 25.91 37.26 -38.14
C CYS A 27 26.95 38.38 -38.25
N LEU A 28 28.16 38.06 -38.72
CA LEU A 28 29.21 39.06 -38.94
C LEU A 28 28.81 40.12 -39.97
N ILE A 29 28.19 39.71 -41.09
CA ILE A 29 27.69 40.64 -42.11
C ILE A 29 26.59 41.53 -41.55
N SER A 30 25.69 40.98 -40.73
CA SER A 30 24.64 41.74 -40.05
C SER A 30 25.22 42.83 -39.14
N HIS A 31 26.20 42.49 -38.30
CA HIS A 31 26.89 43.48 -37.46
C HIS A 31 27.70 44.49 -38.25
N ALA A 32 28.37 44.06 -39.33
CA ALA A 32 29.12 44.96 -40.21
C ALA A 32 28.20 46.01 -40.86
N ARG A 33 27.03 45.60 -41.35
CA ARG A 33 26.00 46.52 -41.84
C ARG A 33 25.50 47.46 -40.75
N ALA A 34 25.27 46.96 -39.54
CA ALA A 34 24.83 47.80 -38.42
C ALA A 34 25.86 48.88 -38.07
N CYS A 35 27.16 48.59 -38.19
CA CYS A 35 28.24 49.57 -38.01
C CYS A 35 28.23 50.64 -39.11
N GLY A 36 27.93 50.28 -40.35
CA GLY A 36 27.87 51.18 -41.51
C GLY A 36 26.48 51.74 -41.83
N GLY A 37 25.55 51.77 -40.87
CA GLY A 37 24.22 52.37 -41.05
C GLY A 37 23.29 51.64 -42.02
N GLY A 38 23.50 50.34 -42.24
CA GLY A 38 22.73 49.47 -43.13
C GLY A 38 23.52 48.91 -44.32
N SER A 39 24.75 49.38 -44.54
CA SER A 39 25.64 48.94 -45.62
C SER A 39 27.06 48.67 -45.11
N ILE A 40 27.87 47.90 -45.85
CA ILE A 40 29.27 47.64 -45.50
C ILE A 40 30.14 48.66 -46.24
N THR A 41 30.38 49.81 -45.61
CA THR A 41 31.19 50.90 -46.21
C THR A 41 32.68 50.57 -46.22
N GLU A 42 33.47 51.33 -46.99
CA GLU A 42 34.94 51.22 -46.99
C GLU A 42 35.53 51.39 -45.57
N GLN A 43 34.94 52.27 -44.75
CA GLN A 43 35.35 52.49 -43.36
C GLN A 43 35.11 51.25 -42.48
N VAL A 44 34.01 50.53 -42.67
CA VAL A 44 33.74 49.25 -41.97
C VAL A 44 34.71 48.17 -42.43
N GLN A 45 34.99 48.10 -43.73
CA GLN A 45 35.98 47.16 -44.27
C GLN A 45 37.38 47.42 -43.70
N GLN A 46 37.78 48.70 -43.63
CA GLN A 46 39.05 49.13 -43.06
C GLN A 46 39.12 48.83 -41.55
N PHE A 47 38.04 49.07 -40.80
CA PHE A 47 37.95 48.70 -39.38
C PHE A 47 38.16 47.21 -39.15
N ILE A 48 37.51 46.35 -39.94
CA ILE A 48 37.67 44.89 -39.89
C ILE A 48 39.12 44.52 -40.23
N TRP A 49 39.72 45.16 -41.24
CA TRP A 49 41.12 44.94 -41.58
C TRP A 49 42.04 45.25 -40.41
N ASP A 50 41.97 46.48 -39.87
CA ASP A 50 42.92 46.97 -38.88
C ASP A 50 42.84 46.21 -37.56
N HIS A 51 41.63 45.85 -37.10
CA HIS A 51 41.42 45.29 -35.77
C HIS A 51 41.31 43.76 -35.74
N CYS A 52 41.02 43.12 -36.89
CA CYS A 52 40.76 41.67 -36.92
C CYS A 52 41.67 40.90 -37.90
N LEU A 53 42.05 41.49 -39.04
CA LEU A 53 42.69 40.74 -40.13
C LEU A 53 44.18 41.08 -40.36
N SER A 54 44.62 42.28 -39.98
CA SER A 54 45.98 42.79 -40.20
C SER A 54 47.06 42.01 -39.41
N THR A 55 46.67 41.41 -38.28
CA THR A 55 47.47 40.47 -37.48
C THR A 55 46.73 39.13 -37.34
N PRO A 56 46.74 38.27 -38.38
CA PRO A 56 45.87 37.09 -38.47
C PRO A 56 46.29 35.90 -37.60
N GLY A 57 47.37 36.02 -36.80
CA GLY A 57 47.98 34.91 -36.06
C GLY A 57 47.07 34.21 -35.04
N ASP A 58 45.98 34.85 -34.62
CA ASP A 58 45.11 34.37 -33.54
C ASP A 58 43.80 33.70 -34.02
N LEU A 59 43.44 33.82 -35.32
CA LEU A 59 42.13 33.39 -35.83
C LEU A 59 42.23 32.20 -36.80
N HIS A 60 41.26 31.28 -36.72
CA HIS A 60 41.24 30.04 -37.51
C HIS A 60 41.10 30.32 -39.02
N ALA A 61 42.10 29.94 -39.80
CA ALA A 61 42.21 30.31 -41.21
C ALA A 61 41.04 29.82 -42.12
N PRO A 62 40.51 28.58 -41.99
CA PRO A 62 39.30 28.18 -42.72
C PRO A 62 38.05 29.01 -42.40
N TYR A 63 37.92 29.48 -41.15
CA TYR A 63 36.83 30.36 -40.74
C TYR A 63 36.96 31.74 -41.41
N LEU A 64 38.15 32.33 -41.35
CA LEU A 64 38.45 33.61 -41.99
C LEU A 64 38.23 33.57 -43.51
N LYS A 65 38.63 32.47 -44.16
CA LYS A 65 38.37 32.26 -45.60
C LYS A 65 36.88 32.34 -45.94
N ASN A 66 36.03 31.67 -45.16
CA ASN A 66 34.59 31.68 -45.38
C ASN A 66 33.96 33.05 -45.09
N PHE A 67 34.42 33.73 -44.03
CA PHE A 67 33.97 35.08 -43.71
C PHE A 67 34.37 36.08 -44.80
N LEU A 68 35.64 36.09 -45.24
CA LEU A 68 36.13 36.97 -46.31
C LEU A 68 35.37 36.76 -47.61
N LYS A 69 35.14 35.51 -48.02
CA LYS A 69 34.32 35.20 -49.21
C LYS A 69 32.95 35.86 -49.12
N LYS A 70 32.32 35.77 -47.95
CA LYS A 70 30.97 36.29 -47.76
C LYS A 70 30.94 37.81 -47.67
N LEU A 71 31.95 38.42 -47.04
CA LEU A 71 32.14 39.86 -46.97
C LEU A 71 32.32 40.47 -48.36
N ILE A 72 33.22 39.91 -49.17
CA ILE A 72 33.47 40.32 -50.55
C ILE A 72 32.20 40.19 -51.38
N ASN A 73 31.58 39.01 -51.39
CA ASN A 73 30.34 38.77 -52.14
C ASN A 73 29.22 39.73 -51.73
N GLN A 74 29.13 40.07 -50.43
CA GLN A 74 28.08 40.96 -49.96
C GLN A 74 28.30 42.40 -50.42
N VAL A 75 29.52 42.92 -50.30
CA VAL A 75 29.87 44.26 -50.79
C VAL A 75 29.67 44.36 -52.30
N GLU A 76 30.08 43.35 -53.07
CA GLU A 76 29.85 43.28 -54.52
C GLU A 76 28.36 43.29 -54.87
N SER A 77 27.55 42.51 -54.14
CA SER A 77 26.10 42.44 -54.37
C SER A 77 25.37 43.74 -54.03
N ASP A 78 25.92 44.52 -53.10
CA ASP A 78 25.43 45.85 -52.74
C ASP A 78 26.03 46.95 -53.67
N HIS A 79 26.73 46.56 -54.74
CA HIS A 79 27.43 47.42 -55.71
C HIS A 79 28.51 48.34 -55.10
N GLY A 80 29.08 47.95 -53.95
CA GLY A 80 30.14 48.68 -53.27
C GLY A 80 31.55 48.34 -53.77
N TYR A 81 32.53 49.19 -53.44
CA TYR A 81 33.96 48.93 -53.67
C TYR A 81 34.52 48.02 -52.57
N VAL A 82 35.18 46.93 -52.96
CA VAL A 82 35.88 46.01 -52.05
C VAL A 82 37.35 46.44 -51.96
N LEU A 83 37.89 46.58 -50.76
CA LEU A 83 39.29 46.95 -50.57
C LEU A 83 40.25 45.88 -51.13
N ASP A 84 41.30 46.30 -51.84
CA ASP A 84 42.26 45.40 -52.52
C ASP A 84 42.93 44.41 -51.55
N ASN A 85 43.25 44.87 -50.34
CA ASN A 85 43.84 44.06 -49.28
C ASN A 85 42.96 42.87 -48.85
N LEU A 86 41.62 43.00 -48.92
CA LEU A 86 40.69 41.90 -48.64
C LEU A 86 40.71 40.84 -49.75
N TYR A 87 40.80 41.25 -51.02
CA TYR A 87 40.96 40.32 -52.14
C TYR A 87 42.31 39.59 -52.07
N GLU A 88 43.40 40.30 -51.77
CA GLU A 88 44.73 39.71 -51.62
C GLU A 88 44.76 38.66 -50.51
N LEU A 89 44.17 38.98 -49.34
CA LEU A 89 44.09 38.04 -48.22
C LEU A 89 43.19 36.84 -48.55
N TYR A 90 42.07 37.04 -49.23
CA TYR A 90 41.20 35.95 -49.68
C TYR A 90 41.90 35.04 -50.71
N ALA A 91 42.61 35.62 -51.68
CA ALA A 91 43.39 34.90 -52.67
C ALA A 91 44.51 34.07 -52.02
N HIS A 92 45.17 34.61 -51.00
CA HIS A 92 46.16 33.88 -50.19
C HIS A 92 45.55 32.61 -49.56
N TYR A 93 44.40 32.73 -48.89
CA TYR A 93 43.71 31.55 -48.33
C TYR A 93 43.15 30.60 -49.39
N MET A 94 42.83 31.07 -50.60
CA MET A 94 42.43 30.20 -51.70
C MET A 94 43.60 29.38 -52.27
N ALA A 95 44.82 29.93 -52.25
CA ALA A 95 46.02 29.25 -52.73
C ALA A 95 46.59 28.24 -51.71
N SER A 96 46.56 28.57 -50.42
CA SER A 96 47.20 27.78 -49.35
C SER A 96 46.44 26.49 -48.94
N PHE A 97 45.17 26.34 -49.30
CA PHE A 97 44.31 25.22 -48.85
C PHE A 97 43.89 24.24 -49.98
N LYS A 98 44.78 23.97 -50.95
CA LYS A 98 44.51 23.08 -52.10
C LYS A 98 44.78 21.58 -51.85
N ASP A 99 45.31 21.18 -50.70
CA ASP A 99 45.60 19.77 -50.37
C ASP A 99 44.77 19.28 -49.17
N ASP A 100 43.85 18.35 -49.44
CA ASP A 100 42.92 17.73 -48.49
C ASP A 100 43.60 16.60 -47.69
N SER A 101 44.80 16.87 -47.13
CA SER A 101 45.64 15.87 -46.44
C SER A 101 46.07 16.26 -45.02
N LEU A 102 45.31 17.09 -44.32
CA LEU A 102 45.43 17.29 -42.86
C LEU A 102 44.38 16.46 -42.10
N GLY A 103 44.33 15.17 -42.40
CA GLY A 103 43.71 14.18 -41.53
C GLY A 103 44.69 13.77 -40.43
N LYS A 104 44.61 14.41 -39.25
CA LYS A 104 44.66 13.79 -37.90
C LYS A 104 45.05 14.80 -36.80
N ARG A 105 44.11 14.93 -35.85
CA ARG A 105 44.26 15.22 -34.41
C ARG A 105 44.50 16.70 -34.02
N ASP A 106 43.55 17.20 -33.20
CA ASP A 106 43.59 18.42 -32.39
C ASP A 106 43.60 19.79 -33.09
N ALA A 107 42.68 20.03 -34.04
CA ALA A 107 42.40 21.38 -34.51
C ALA A 107 41.58 22.15 -33.46
N ARG A 108 42.22 22.53 -32.36
CA ARG A 108 41.64 23.41 -31.34
C ARG A 108 41.76 24.87 -31.80
N ILE A 109 40.67 25.61 -31.72
CA ILE A 109 40.57 27.03 -32.08
C ILE A 109 40.51 27.91 -30.84
N CYS A 110 41.08 29.11 -30.89
CA CYS A 110 40.92 30.09 -29.83
C CYS A 110 39.71 30.96 -30.12
N LYS A 111 38.73 30.97 -29.22
CA LYS A 111 37.58 31.88 -29.22
C LYS A 111 37.71 32.86 -28.07
N ARG A 112 37.44 34.15 -28.28
CA ARG A 112 37.34 35.13 -27.19
C ARG A 112 35.88 35.52 -26.97
N ILE A 113 35.33 35.12 -25.83
CA ILE A 113 33.96 35.41 -25.44
C ILE A 113 33.97 36.71 -24.64
N SER A 114 33.30 37.74 -25.16
CA SER A 114 33.22 39.06 -24.54
C SER A 114 31.84 39.22 -23.89
N PHE A 115 31.76 39.58 -22.63
CA PHE A 115 30.51 39.96 -21.97
C PHE A 115 30.44 41.49 -21.93
N LEU A 116 29.53 42.06 -22.73
CA LEU A 116 29.39 43.51 -22.92
C LEU A 116 28.30 44.05 -21.98
N PHE A 117 28.70 44.89 -21.03
CA PHE A 117 27.78 45.44 -20.04
C PHE A 117 27.01 46.66 -20.59
N PRO A 118 25.66 46.69 -20.53
CA PRO A 118 24.85 47.83 -20.96
C PRO A 118 25.15 49.12 -20.19
N GLU A 119 24.77 50.26 -20.76
CA GLU A 119 24.84 51.55 -20.07
C GLU A 119 23.97 51.54 -18.80
N GLY A 120 24.55 51.97 -17.66
CA GLY A 120 23.89 51.95 -16.35
C GLY A 120 24.35 50.82 -15.40
N CYS A 121 25.10 49.83 -15.89
CA CYS A 121 25.58 48.69 -15.10
C CYS A 121 26.89 48.94 -14.32
N SER A 122 27.32 50.20 -14.15
CA SER A 122 28.62 50.52 -13.52
C SER A 122 28.67 50.27 -12.01
N GLU A 123 27.53 50.07 -11.36
CA GLU A 123 27.43 49.77 -9.93
C GLU A 123 27.49 48.26 -9.61
N LEU A 124 27.35 47.39 -10.63
CA LEU A 124 27.48 45.94 -10.45
C LEU A 124 28.92 45.56 -10.14
N GLN A 125 29.12 44.75 -9.09
CA GLN A 125 30.45 44.28 -8.68
C GLN A 125 31.19 43.49 -9.78
N SER A 126 30.45 42.86 -10.69
CA SER A 126 30.96 42.10 -11.83
C SER A 126 31.42 42.97 -13.01
N CYS A 127 31.01 44.25 -13.09
CA CYS A 127 31.24 45.12 -14.23
C CYS A 127 32.63 45.81 -14.15
N PRO A 128 33.56 45.55 -15.09
CA PRO A 128 34.88 46.18 -15.10
C PRO A 128 34.81 47.63 -15.62
N ARG A 129 35.85 48.43 -15.36
CA ARG A 129 35.96 49.83 -15.88
C ARG A 129 35.89 49.92 -17.40
N SER A 130 36.37 48.89 -18.11
CA SER A 130 36.32 48.76 -19.56
C SER A 130 34.92 48.40 -20.10
N ARG A 131 33.93 48.15 -19.23
CA ARG A 131 32.56 47.70 -19.56
C ARG A 131 32.47 46.41 -20.40
N ALA A 132 33.58 45.70 -20.55
CA ALA A 132 33.66 44.41 -21.21
C ALA A 132 34.57 43.47 -20.41
N VAL A 133 34.10 42.25 -20.16
CA VAL A 133 34.91 41.13 -19.64
C VAL A 133 35.17 40.17 -20.79
N VAL A 134 36.42 39.79 -21.04
CA VAL A 134 36.77 38.93 -22.17
C VAL A 134 37.51 37.70 -21.66
N PHE A 135 37.00 36.52 -22.01
CA PHE A 135 37.65 35.24 -21.72
C PHE A 135 38.11 34.56 -23.01
N SER A 136 39.38 34.16 -23.05
CA SER A 136 39.95 33.40 -24.16
C SER A 136 39.84 31.91 -23.89
N LEU A 137 39.23 31.17 -24.81
CA LEU A 137 38.96 29.74 -24.66
C LEU A 137 39.49 29.00 -25.88
N GLN A 138 40.28 27.96 -25.63
CA GLN A 138 40.64 26.99 -26.63
C GLN A 138 39.53 25.94 -26.74
N CYS A 139 38.86 25.87 -27.89
CA CYS A 139 37.73 25.00 -28.15
C CYS A 139 38.02 24.01 -29.28
N SER A 140 37.47 22.80 -29.22
CA SER A 140 37.52 21.84 -30.33
C SER A 140 36.51 22.20 -31.43
N LEU A 141 36.85 21.91 -32.68
CA LEU A 141 35.94 21.93 -33.82
C LEU A 141 35.27 20.57 -34.08
N ASN A 142 35.74 19.52 -33.40
CA ASN A 142 35.24 18.17 -33.57
C ASN A 142 34.37 17.77 -32.38
N MET A 143 33.10 17.45 -32.65
CA MET A 143 32.13 16.99 -31.63
C MET A 143 32.09 15.46 -31.50
N LEU A 144 33.01 14.74 -32.15
CA LEU A 144 33.12 13.28 -32.13
C LEU A 144 34.45 12.84 -31.48
N GLU A 145 34.49 11.62 -30.92
CA GLU A 145 35.67 11.00 -30.29
C GLU A 145 36.20 11.65 -28.99
N GLY A 146 35.31 12.00 -28.05
CA GLY A 146 35.69 12.43 -26.68
C GLY A 146 36.00 13.92 -26.51
N ASP A 147 35.99 14.70 -27.59
CA ASP A 147 36.24 16.14 -27.59
C ASP A 147 34.98 17.00 -27.38
N THR A 148 33.83 16.38 -27.14
CA THR A 148 32.54 17.06 -26.97
C THR A 148 32.54 18.06 -25.80
N GLY A 149 33.26 17.74 -24.71
CA GLY A 149 33.45 18.63 -23.56
C GLY A 149 34.39 19.80 -23.84
N CYS A 150 35.23 19.72 -24.87
CA CYS A 150 36.12 20.80 -25.31
C CYS A 150 35.41 21.85 -26.18
N SER A 151 34.07 21.83 -26.29
CA SER A 151 33.28 22.81 -27.05
C SER A 151 32.51 23.75 -26.12
N ILE A 152 32.13 24.94 -26.60
CA ILE A 152 31.24 25.85 -25.87
C ILE A 152 29.80 25.44 -26.11
N TRP A 153 29.04 25.27 -25.03
CA TRP A 153 27.62 24.91 -25.07
C TRP A 153 26.74 26.15 -24.80
N PRO A 154 25.55 26.27 -25.42
CA PRO A 154 24.65 27.39 -25.15
C PRO A 154 24.31 27.58 -23.66
N SER A 155 24.13 26.48 -22.92
CA SER A 155 23.83 26.56 -21.48
C SER A 155 25.00 27.08 -20.65
N SER A 156 26.27 26.89 -21.08
CA SER A 156 27.42 27.44 -20.36
C SER A 156 27.57 28.94 -20.61
N LEU A 157 27.23 29.42 -21.81
CA LEU A 157 27.10 30.85 -22.10
C LEU A 157 26.00 31.49 -21.24
N PHE A 158 24.82 30.85 -21.15
CA PHE A 158 23.70 31.31 -20.31
C PHE A 158 24.08 31.42 -18.84
N LEU A 159 24.66 30.34 -18.30
CA LEU A 159 25.02 30.29 -16.88
C LEU A 159 26.12 31.30 -16.54
N SER A 160 27.09 31.50 -17.44
CA SER A 160 28.13 32.53 -17.32
C SER A 160 27.55 33.95 -17.31
N GLU A 161 26.58 34.20 -18.19
CA GLU A 161 25.87 35.47 -18.25
C GLU A 161 25.07 35.74 -16.98
N LEU A 162 24.44 34.68 -16.44
CA LEU A 162 23.68 34.73 -15.20
C LEU A 162 24.57 35.08 -14.01
N ILE A 163 25.74 34.44 -13.90
CA ILE A 163 26.73 34.72 -12.85
C ILE A 163 27.17 36.18 -12.88
N LEU A 164 27.46 36.71 -14.07
CA LEU A 164 27.87 38.10 -14.23
C LEU A 164 26.71 39.09 -14.01
N SER A 165 25.46 38.68 -14.27
CA SER A 165 24.27 39.50 -14.05
C SER A 165 23.84 39.55 -12.57
N HIS A 166 24.07 38.46 -11.82
CA HIS A 166 23.65 38.28 -10.43
C HIS A 166 24.83 37.83 -9.54
N PRO A 167 25.91 38.63 -9.42
CA PRO A 167 27.11 38.23 -8.69
C PRO A 167 26.85 37.92 -7.21
N GLU A 168 25.82 38.52 -6.60
CA GLU A 168 25.42 38.31 -5.21
C GLU A 168 25.03 36.87 -4.88
N LEU A 169 24.57 36.09 -5.87
CA LEU A 169 24.22 34.68 -5.67
C LEU A 169 25.44 33.79 -5.46
N PHE A 170 26.62 34.21 -5.94
CA PHE A 170 27.83 33.40 -6.04
C PHE A 170 29.04 33.99 -5.30
N SER A 171 29.08 35.32 -5.10
CA SER A 171 30.20 35.99 -4.45
C SER A 171 30.34 35.54 -2.99
N ASN A 172 31.59 35.29 -2.56
CA ASN A 172 31.93 34.72 -1.26
C ASN A 172 31.36 33.32 -0.96
N LYS A 173 30.74 32.64 -1.93
CA LYS A 173 30.24 31.26 -1.79
C LYS A 173 31.21 30.23 -2.38
N SER A 174 31.23 29.04 -1.80
CA SER A 174 31.93 27.88 -2.34
C SER A 174 31.10 27.30 -3.48
N CYS A 175 31.61 27.38 -4.71
CA CYS A 175 30.89 27.00 -5.92
C CYS A 175 31.53 25.75 -6.56
N PHE A 176 30.72 24.75 -6.88
CA PHE A 176 31.14 23.53 -7.54
C PHE A 176 30.39 23.32 -8.86
N GLU A 177 31.09 23.45 -9.99
CA GLU A 177 30.54 23.09 -11.29
C GLU A 177 30.82 21.62 -11.63
N ILE A 178 29.76 20.91 -12.04
CA ILE A 178 29.82 19.54 -12.55
C ILE A 178 29.67 19.55 -14.08
N GLY A 179 30.52 18.80 -14.78
CA GLY A 179 30.56 18.80 -16.24
C GLY A 179 30.99 20.16 -16.80
N SER A 180 32.10 20.71 -16.31
CA SER A 180 32.51 22.09 -16.55
C SER A 180 32.98 22.38 -17.99
N GLY A 181 33.22 21.35 -18.82
CA GLY A 181 33.60 21.50 -20.22
C GLY A 181 34.85 22.38 -20.39
N VAL A 182 34.76 23.43 -21.20
CA VAL A 182 35.87 24.38 -21.45
C VAL A 182 36.20 25.31 -20.28
N GLY A 183 35.42 25.30 -19.19
CA GLY A 183 35.69 26.06 -17.96
C GLY A 183 35.19 27.51 -17.92
N LEU A 184 34.35 27.94 -18.87
CA LEU A 184 33.88 29.33 -18.96
C LEU A 184 33.10 29.80 -17.72
N VAL A 185 32.25 28.95 -17.17
CA VAL A 185 31.46 29.23 -15.96
C VAL A 185 32.40 29.41 -14.76
N GLY A 186 33.39 28.53 -14.61
CA GLY A 186 34.46 28.68 -13.62
C GLY A 186 35.23 30.00 -13.69
N LEU A 187 35.57 30.46 -14.91
CA LEU A 187 36.20 31.76 -15.12
C LEU A 187 35.31 32.91 -14.63
N CYS A 188 34.00 32.83 -14.87
CA CYS A 188 33.05 33.83 -14.39
C CYS A 188 32.89 33.79 -12.86
N LEU A 189 32.86 32.61 -12.24
CA LEU A 189 32.82 32.45 -10.78
C LEU A 189 34.05 33.06 -10.10
N ALA A 190 35.24 32.83 -10.67
CA ALA A 190 36.46 33.45 -10.20
C ALA A 190 36.42 34.98 -10.33
N HIS A 191 35.91 35.50 -11.46
CA HIS A 191 35.75 36.93 -11.71
C HIS A 191 34.83 37.63 -10.70
N VAL A 192 33.71 36.99 -10.31
CA VAL A 192 32.78 37.51 -9.28
C VAL A 192 33.23 37.24 -7.83
N LYS A 193 34.43 36.69 -7.64
CA LYS A 193 35.06 36.41 -6.34
C LYS A 193 34.26 35.42 -5.49
N ALA A 194 33.89 34.29 -6.07
CA ALA A 194 33.49 33.11 -5.29
C ALA A 194 34.61 32.77 -4.27
N SER A 195 34.24 32.32 -3.06
CA SER A 195 35.25 32.05 -2.01
C SER A 195 36.07 30.80 -2.30
N GLN A 196 35.52 29.89 -3.09
CA GLN A 196 36.18 28.72 -3.63
C GLN A 196 35.52 28.32 -4.96
N VAL A 197 36.32 28.01 -5.98
CA VAL A 197 35.83 27.49 -7.27
C VAL A 197 36.36 26.09 -7.48
N MET A 198 35.44 25.14 -7.60
CA MET A 198 35.71 23.74 -7.93
C MET A 198 35.07 23.42 -9.27
N LEU A 199 35.83 22.82 -10.17
CA LEU A 199 35.38 22.41 -11.50
C LEU A 199 35.64 20.92 -11.68
N SER A 200 34.74 20.21 -12.35
CA SER A 200 34.92 18.79 -12.60
C SER A 200 34.43 18.36 -13.96
N ASP A 201 35.09 17.35 -14.52
CA ASP A 201 34.65 16.67 -15.73
C ASP A 201 34.98 15.18 -15.67
N GLY A 202 34.20 14.37 -16.39
CA GLY A 202 34.38 12.92 -16.49
C GLY A 202 35.37 12.50 -17.57
N ASP A 203 35.76 13.43 -18.45
CA ASP A 203 36.73 13.17 -19.53
C ASP A 203 38.09 13.86 -19.28
N LEU A 204 39.18 13.11 -19.48
CA LEU A 204 40.54 13.61 -19.22
C LEU A 204 41.02 14.63 -20.27
N SER A 205 40.57 14.54 -21.53
CA SER A 205 40.91 15.52 -22.58
C SER A 205 40.26 16.87 -22.30
N THR A 206 39.00 16.83 -21.86
CA THR A 206 38.21 17.98 -21.43
C THR A 206 38.82 18.60 -20.19
N LEU A 207 39.18 17.81 -19.17
CA LEU A 207 39.86 18.31 -17.98
C LEU A 207 41.20 18.99 -18.32
N ALA A 208 41.98 18.44 -19.25
CA ALA A 208 43.23 19.06 -19.70
C ALA A 208 43.00 20.38 -20.46
N ASN A 209 41.97 20.42 -21.33
CA ASN A 209 41.55 21.65 -22.02
C ASN A 209 41.10 22.73 -21.05
N MET A 210 40.27 22.37 -20.08
CA MET A 210 39.76 23.26 -19.05
C MET A 210 40.91 23.90 -18.26
N LYS A 211 41.89 23.11 -17.80
CA LYS A 211 43.08 23.63 -17.11
C LYS A 211 43.87 24.61 -17.98
N PHE A 212 44.08 24.26 -19.25
CA PHE A 212 44.74 25.15 -20.21
C PHE A 212 43.97 26.47 -20.37
N ASN A 213 42.64 26.45 -20.44
CA ASN A 213 41.82 27.65 -20.55
C ASN A 213 41.85 28.51 -19.28
N LEU A 214 41.91 27.90 -18.10
CA LEU A 214 42.08 28.63 -16.83
C LEU A 214 43.43 29.36 -16.81
N GLU A 215 44.51 28.67 -17.16
CA GLU A 215 45.86 29.25 -17.25
C GLU A 215 45.94 30.35 -18.33
N LEU A 216 45.29 30.15 -19.48
CA LEU A 216 45.19 31.12 -20.57
C LEU A 216 44.54 32.45 -20.12
N ASN A 217 43.68 32.41 -19.10
CA ASN A 217 43.06 33.59 -18.49
C ASN A 217 43.66 33.95 -17.12
N HIS A 218 44.90 33.52 -16.86
CA HIS A 218 45.69 33.88 -15.67
C HIS A 218 45.13 33.39 -14.32
N LEU A 219 44.38 32.28 -14.30
CA LEU A 219 44.00 31.59 -13.06
C LEU A 219 44.98 30.46 -12.74
N ASN A 220 45.28 30.29 -11.45
CA ASN A 220 46.15 29.23 -10.96
C ASN A 220 45.35 27.95 -10.75
N VAL A 221 45.84 26.82 -11.27
CA VAL A 221 45.23 25.49 -11.08
C VAL A 221 46.00 24.73 -10.01
N GLU A 222 45.30 24.13 -9.04
CA GLU A 222 45.92 23.31 -8.00
C GLU A 222 46.53 22.02 -8.63
N ALA A 223 47.87 21.90 -8.62
CA ALA A 223 48.57 20.68 -9.02
C ALA A 223 48.69 19.73 -7.83
N ASN A 224 48.46 18.43 -8.06
CA ASN A 224 48.45 17.37 -7.05
C ASN A 224 49.60 17.48 -6.03
N MET A 225 49.21 17.62 -4.74
CA MET A 225 49.91 17.34 -3.47
C MET A 225 50.20 18.53 -2.55
N THR A 226 49.50 18.50 -1.40
CA THR A 226 49.90 18.93 -0.05
C THR A 226 50.75 20.20 0.08
N GLU A 227 50.11 21.37 0.08
CA GLU A 227 50.47 22.47 0.99
C GLU A 227 49.33 23.51 1.05
N ARG A 228 48.83 23.80 2.27
CA ARG A 228 47.75 24.76 2.51
C ARG A 228 48.30 26.19 2.47
N ASN A 229 48.45 26.76 1.28
CA ASN A 229 48.45 28.21 1.11
C ASN A 229 47.21 28.60 0.31
N LYS A 230 46.30 29.33 0.96
CA LYS A 230 45.03 29.79 0.37
C LYS A 230 45.30 31.01 -0.52
N ASP A 231 45.70 30.77 -1.77
CA ASP A 231 45.61 31.77 -2.81
C ASP A 231 44.13 31.91 -3.24
N PRO A 232 43.49 33.08 -3.08
CA PRO A 232 42.10 33.29 -3.51
C PRO A 232 41.88 33.16 -5.03
N ASN A 233 42.95 33.12 -5.84
CA ASN A 233 42.87 32.90 -7.29
C ASN A 233 43.06 31.43 -7.72
N MET A 234 43.01 30.49 -6.76
CA MET A 234 43.22 29.07 -7.04
C MET A 234 41.90 28.36 -7.38
N VAL A 235 41.85 27.72 -8.54
CA VAL A 235 40.71 26.90 -9.00
C VAL A 235 41.07 25.42 -8.87
N LYS A 236 40.21 24.65 -8.18
CA LYS A 236 40.41 23.21 -8.00
C LYS A 236 39.72 22.45 -9.13
N CYS A 237 40.50 21.69 -9.90
CA CYS A 237 39.99 20.89 -11.02
C CYS A 237 40.02 19.40 -10.68
N LEU A 238 38.87 18.73 -10.77
CA LEU A 238 38.66 17.34 -10.35
C LEU A 238 38.30 16.46 -11.55
N TYR A 239 38.94 15.29 -11.64
CA TYR A 239 38.45 14.22 -12.51
C TYR A 239 37.31 13.49 -11.80
N LEU A 240 36.08 13.60 -12.33
CA LEU A 240 34.87 13.07 -11.69
C LEU A 240 33.94 12.39 -12.72
N PRO A 241 34.22 11.14 -13.10
CA PRO A 241 33.26 10.32 -13.85
C PRO A 241 32.05 10.00 -12.97
N TRP A 242 30.87 10.43 -13.39
CA TRP A 242 29.65 10.35 -12.57
C TRP A 242 29.25 8.90 -12.25
N GLU A 243 29.54 7.96 -13.16
CA GLU A 243 29.17 6.54 -13.02
C GLU A 243 29.80 5.91 -11.78
N SER A 244 31.07 6.26 -11.49
CA SER A 244 31.87 5.70 -10.39
C SER A 244 32.03 6.63 -9.19
N ALA A 245 31.58 7.88 -9.27
CA ALA A 245 31.67 8.85 -8.17
C ALA A 245 30.98 8.31 -6.89
N SER A 246 31.73 8.30 -5.79
CA SER A 246 31.31 7.80 -4.48
C SER A 246 31.18 8.91 -3.44
N GLU A 247 30.39 8.67 -2.39
CA GLU A 247 30.26 9.60 -1.25
C GLU A 247 31.60 9.90 -0.57
N SER A 248 32.47 8.89 -0.46
CA SER A 248 33.80 9.03 0.15
C SER A 248 34.74 9.96 -0.63
N GLU A 249 34.64 10.01 -1.96
CA GLU A 249 35.46 10.90 -2.79
C GLU A 249 35.02 12.36 -2.70
N LEU A 250 33.76 12.60 -2.30
CA LEU A 250 33.13 13.92 -2.24
C LEU A 250 32.93 14.44 -0.81
N GLN A 251 33.38 13.68 0.19
CA GLN A 251 33.19 14.01 1.61
C GLN A 251 33.90 15.31 2.03
N ASP A 252 35.01 15.66 1.37
CA ASP A 252 35.77 16.90 1.60
C ASP A 252 35.28 18.07 0.74
N THR A 253 34.22 17.89 -0.06
CA THR A 253 33.70 18.87 -1.01
C THR A 253 32.34 19.37 -0.52
N ILE A 254 32.33 20.51 0.18
CA ILE A 254 31.12 21.12 0.75
C ILE A 254 30.82 22.43 0.00
N PRO A 255 30.16 22.38 -1.16
CA PRO A 255 29.75 23.59 -1.87
C PRO A 255 28.53 24.23 -1.21
N ASP A 256 28.49 25.56 -1.22
CA ASP A 256 27.26 26.32 -0.95
C ASP A 256 26.36 26.32 -2.22
N VAL A 257 26.99 26.25 -3.40
CA VAL A 257 26.32 26.27 -4.70
C VAL A 257 26.89 25.21 -5.63
N VAL A 258 26.02 24.36 -6.20
CA VAL A 258 26.38 23.44 -7.28
C VAL A 258 25.89 24.00 -8.60
N LEU A 259 26.68 23.91 -9.66
CA LEU A 259 26.35 24.43 -10.99
C LEU A 259 26.47 23.32 -12.05
N GLY A 260 25.62 23.34 -13.06
CA GLY A 260 25.72 22.45 -14.21
C GLY A 260 25.22 23.10 -15.49
N ALA A 261 26.04 23.07 -16.53
CA ALA A 261 25.70 23.60 -17.85
C ALA A 261 25.44 22.44 -18.83
N ASP A 262 24.18 22.32 -19.24
CA ASP A 262 23.66 21.31 -20.17
C ASP A 262 23.88 19.85 -19.75
N VAL A 263 24.03 19.57 -18.47
CA VAL A 263 24.37 18.24 -17.91
C VAL A 263 23.25 17.19 -18.03
N ILE A 264 22.05 17.55 -18.47
CA ILE A 264 20.89 16.65 -18.59
C ILE A 264 20.62 16.14 -20.02
N TYR A 265 21.62 16.26 -20.91
CA TYR A 265 21.48 15.96 -22.33
C TYR A 265 21.39 14.46 -22.67
N ASP A 266 22.03 13.59 -21.88
CA ASP A 266 22.06 12.14 -22.11
C ASP A 266 21.25 11.40 -21.02
N PRO A 267 20.15 10.71 -21.37
CA PRO A 267 19.36 9.95 -20.42
C PRO A 267 20.15 8.86 -19.68
N ALA A 268 21.22 8.31 -20.27
CA ALA A 268 22.05 7.30 -19.62
C ALA A 268 22.82 7.86 -18.40
N CYS A 269 23.15 9.15 -18.42
CA CYS A 269 23.89 9.81 -17.36
C CYS A 269 22.99 10.31 -16.21
N LEU A 270 21.67 10.44 -16.43
CA LEU A 270 20.75 11.05 -15.46
C LEU A 270 20.69 10.34 -14.09
N PRO A 271 20.66 9.00 -13.98
CA PRO A 271 20.69 8.34 -12.67
C PRO A 271 21.96 8.67 -11.88
N HIS A 272 23.09 8.78 -12.56
CA HIS A 272 24.38 9.10 -11.97
C HIS A 272 24.46 10.57 -11.55
N LEU A 273 23.97 11.48 -12.40
CA LEU A 273 23.86 12.90 -12.11
C LEU A 273 22.96 13.17 -10.89
N VAL A 274 21.77 12.58 -10.84
CA VAL A 274 20.83 12.77 -9.73
C VAL A 274 21.40 12.23 -8.43
N ARG A 275 22.07 11.07 -8.46
CA ARG A 275 22.80 10.55 -7.30
C ARG A 275 23.87 11.54 -6.82
N LEU A 276 24.66 12.09 -7.74
CA LEU A 276 25.70 13.06 -7.43
C LEU A 276 25.12 14.34 -6.80
N LEU A 277 24.04 14.89 -7.37
CA LEU A 277 23.33 16.04 -6.81
C LEU A 277 22.80 15.75 -5.42
N ALA A 278 22.20 14.57 -5.21
CA ALA A 278 21.72 14.17 -3.89
C ALA A 278 22.87 14.10 -2.86
N ILE A 279 24.03 13.55 -3.23
CA ILE A 279 25.21 13.50 -2.34
C ILE A 279 25.66 14.92 -1.98
N LEU A 280 25.81 15.81 -2.95
CA LEU A 280 26.33 17.17 -2.74
C LEU A 280 25.34 18.05 -1.96
N LEU A 281 24.04 17.87 -2.14
CA LEU A 281 23.00 18.68 -1.49
C LEU A 281 22.62 18.18 -0.08
N ASN A 282 22.93 16.93 0.29
CA ASN A 282 22.57 16.35 1.59
C ASN A 282 23.61 16.63 2.72
N GLN A 283 24.74 17.27 2.43
CA GLN A 283 25.91 17.25 3.33
C GLN A 283 25.79 18.09 4.62
N MET A 284 24.71 18.84 4.85
CA MET A 284 24.53 19.59 6.11
C MET A 284 24.23 18.72 7.35
N ASN A 285 23.88 17.45 7.18
CA ASN A 285 23.53 16.57 8.30
C ASN A 285 24.70 15.74 8.86
N SER A 286 25.88 15.77 8.22
CA SER A 286 27.02 14.92 8.62
C SER A 286 27.90 15.51 9.74
N SER A 287 27.86 16.84 9.94
CA SER A 287 28.75 17.55 10.87
C SER A 287 28.43 17.39 12.36
N PHE A 288 27.36 16.67 12.73
CA PHE A 288 27.02 16.39 14.14
C PHE A 288 27.49 15.02 14.67
N CYS A 289 28.05 14.14 13.82
CA CYS A 289 28.36 12.75 14.21
C CYS A 289 29.84 12.41 14.48
N THR A 290 30.77 13.37 14.43
CA THR A 290 32.23 13.07 14.59
C THR A 290 32.86 13.61 15.87
N GLN A 291 32.13 13.60 16.99
CA GLN A 291 32.72 13.75 18.33
C GLN A 291 32.24 12.68 19.31
N HIS A 292 32.49 11.39 19.02
CA HIS A 292 32.54 10.36 20.08
C HIS A 292 33.24 9.09 19.56
N SER A 293 34.55 9.18 19.29
CA SER A 293 35.37 7.97 19.07
C SER A 293 36.86 8.25 19.26
N SER A 294 37.26 8.59 20.48
CA SER A 294 38.62 8.29 20.93
C SER A 294 38.65 7.99 22.44
N CYS A 295 38.55 6.72 22.80
CA CYS A 295 39.16 6.24 24.03
C CYS A 295 39.73 4.84 23.78
N LYS A 296 41.06 4.79 23.64
CA LYS A 296 41.82 3.55 23.51
C LYS A 296 41.82 2.81 24.85
N SER A 297 41.61 1.50 24.71
CA SER A 297 41.90 0.39 25.64
C SER A 297 42.92 0.65 26.74
N LEU A 298 42.59 0.27 27.98
CA LEU A 298 43.54 -0.25 28.98
C LEU A 298 42.81 -1.24 29.92
N SER A 299 43.31 -2.47 29.95
CA SER A 299 42.89 -3.58 30.83
C SER A 299 43.52 -3.47 32.24
N PRO A 300 42.96 -4.15 33.26
CA PRO A 300 43.15 -3.80 34.66
C PRO A 300 44.28 -4.59 35.33
N ASN A 301 44.99 -3.98 36.30
CA ASN A 301 45.49 -4.70 37.49
C ASN A 301 46.11 -3.79 38.58
N THR A 302 45.78 -4.15 39.83
CA THR A 302 46.55 -4.01 41.10
C THR A 302 46.46 -2.74 41.99
N LYS A 303 45.74 -2.93 43.11
CA LYS A 303 46.03 -2.67 44.55
C LYS A 303 46.66 -1.35 45.08
N LEU A 304 45.99 -0.88 46.15
CA LEU A 304 46.44 -0.28 47.43
C LEU A 304 47.03 1.15 47.47
N GLY A 305 46.47 1.96 48.39
CA GLY A 305 47.25 2.84 49.28
C GLY A 305 46.82 4.31 49.37
N ASN A 306 46.21 4.67 50.51
CA ASN A 306 46.17 5.94 51.27
C ASN A 306 46.71 7.26 50.69
N GLY A 307 46.03 8.37 51.03
CA GLY A 307 46.70 9.64 51.38
C GLY A 307 46.06 10.95 50.87
N GLU A 308 45.27 11.58 51.75
CA GLU A 308 45.17 13.01 52.10
C GLU A 308 45.42 14.17 51.10
N GLN A 309 44.43 15.09 51.14
CA GLN A 309 44.50 16.57 51.27
C GLN A 309 44.80 17.51 50.08
N ASN A 310 43.80 18.40 49.89
CA ASN A 310 43.83 19.86 49.71
C ASN A 310 44.63 20.49 48.55
N HIS A 311 43.92 21.22 47.67
CA HIS A 311 43.94 22.70 47.70
C HIS A 311 42.92 23.30 46.70
N GLU A 312 42.07 24.18 47.22
CA GLU A 312 41.35 25.22 46.49
C GLU A 312 42.33 26.23 45.88
N ASN A 313 41.98 26.78 44.71
CA ASN A 313 42.12 28.21 44.44
C ASN A 313 41.21 28.61 43.26
N ASP A 314 40.37 29.60 43.55
CA ASP A 314 39.52 30.37 42.66
C ASP A 314 40.30 31.05 41.51
N ILE A 315 39.61 31.41 40.42
CA ILE A 315 39.40 32.81 39.99
C ILE A 315 38.74 32.90 38.58
N GLU A 316 37.56 33.51 38.63
CA GLU A 316 36.95 34.52 37.74
C GLU A 316 36.52 34.24 36.29
N ILE A 317 35.21 34.49 36.17
CA ILE A 317 34.36 34.76 35.01
C ILE A 317 34.81 36.06 34.31
N TYR A 318 34.94 36.00 32.99
CA TYR A 318 34.76 37.16 32.11
C TYR A 318 33.76 36.82 30.99
N ASN A 319 32.58 37.42 31.09
CA ASN A 319 31.57 37.48 30.03
C ASN A 319 31.90 38.64 29.09
N GLY A 320 31.90 38.39 27.78
CA GLY A 320 31.89 39.45 26.77
C GLY A 320 32.17 38.92 25.37
N GLY A 321 31.12 38.76 24.55
CA GLY A 321 31.26 38.45 23.13
C GLY A 321 29.99 37.89 22.50
N SER A 322 29.10 38.78 22.06
CA SER A 322 27.96 38.47 21.20
C SER A 322 28.44 37.90 19.86
N ASN A 323 28.43 36.57 19.70
CA ASN A 323 28.55 35.93 18.40
C ASN A 323 27.15 35.72 17.82
N SER A 324 26.76 36.58 16.88
CA SER A 324 25.70 36.29 15.93
C SER A 324 26.10 35.08 15.10
N SER A 325 25.59 33.90 15.42
CA SER A 325 25.73 32.72 14.58
C SER A 325 24.93 32.95 13.29
N MET A 326 25.62 33.33 12.21
CA MET A 326 25.01 33.29 10.89
C MET A 326 24.65 31.83 10.57
N SER A 327 23.36 31.56 10.44
CA SER A 327 22.86 30.30 9.90
C SER A 327 23.40 30.14 8.48
N LYS A 328 24.20 29.09 8.23
CA LYS A 328 24.55 28.73 6.85
C LYS A 328 23.28 28.29 6.13
N GLU A 329 22.98 28.90 4.99
CA GLU A 329 21.90 28.48 4.09
C GLU A 329 22.22 27.09 3.52
N ALA A 330 21.20 26.26 3.31
CA ALA A 330 21.36 24.92 2.74
C ALA A 330 21.97 24.99 1.32
N PRO A 331 22.77 23.99 0.90
CA PRO A 331 23.32 23.94 -0.46
C PRO A 331 22.22 23.92 -1.51
N VAL A 332 22.44 24.60 -2.64
CA VAL A 332 21.49 24.68 -3.75
C VAL A 332 22.20 24.34 -5.06
N ALA A 333 21.54 23.63 -5.97
CA ALA A 333 22.04 23.38 -7.32
C ALA A 333 21.31 24.23 -8.37
N TYR A 334 22.07 24.84 -9.27
CA TYR A 334 21.61 25.64 -10.40
C TYR A 334 22.01 24.97 -11.71
N ILE A 335 21.03 24.50 -12.49
CA ILE A 335 21.25 23.77 -13.74
C ILE A 335 20.62 24.52 -14.89
N ALA A 336 21.46 24.97 -15.83
CA ALA A 336 21.03 25.54 -17.10
C ALA A 336 21.06 24.44 -18.16
N TYR A 337 20.01 24.33 -18.99
CA TYR A 337 19.95 23.27 -20.00
C TYR A 337 19.10 23.65 -21.22
N VAL A 338 19.31 22.96 -22.33
CA VAL A 338 18.47 23.08 -23.54
C VAL A 338 17.49 21.91 -23.59
N ILE A 339 16.18 22.18 -23.66
CA ILE A 339 15.18 21.13 -23.88
C ILE A 339 15.32 20.60 -25.31
N ARG A 340 16.07 19.50 -25.47
CA ARG A 340 16.17 18.76 -26.74
C ARG A 340 15.09 17.70 -26.89
N ASN A 341 14.79 17.02 -25.78
CA ASN A 341 13.74 16.01 -25.68
C ASN A 341 13.03 16.17 -24.33
N ILE A 342 11.71 16.36 -24.38
CA ILE A 342 10.87 16.51 -23.19
C ILE A 342 10.83 15.24 -22.33
N GLU A 343 10.98 14.05 -22.94
CA GLU A 343 11.02 12.78 -22.22
C GLU A 343 12.26 12.66 -21.34
N THR A 344 13.43 13.10 -21.82
CA THR A 344 14.67 13.13 -21.05
C THR A 344 14.53 14.05 -19.84
N PHE A 345 13.90 15.22 -20.02
CA PHE A 345 13.64 16.14 -18.91
C PHE A 345 12.65 15.57 -17.89
N ASN A 346 11.54 14.96 -18.35
CA ASN A 346 10.59 14.29 -17.46
C ASN A 346 11.24 13.13 -16.71
N TYR A 347 12.18 12.41 -17.34
CA TYR A 347 12.95 11.37 -16.68
C TYR A 347 13.86 11.93 -15.59
N PHE A 348 14.53 13.07 -15.83
CA PHE A 348 15.27 13.79 -14.81
C PHE A 348 14.39 14.24 -13.64
N LEU A 349 13.21 14.82 -13.89
CA LEU A 349 12.26 15.20 -12.83
C LEU A 349 11.79 14.00 -12.01
N SER A 350 11.51 12.87 -12.68
CA SER A 350 11.14 11.61 -12.01
C SER A 350 12.26 11.11 -11.11
N LEU A 351 13.50 11.08 -11.59
CA LEU A 351 14.66 10.66 -10.80
C LEU A 351 14.92 11.63 -9.64
N GLY A 352 14.80 12.94 -9.86
CA GLY A 352 14.93 13.94 -8.81
C GLY A 352 13.90 13.74 -7.69
N THR A 353 12.64 13.49 -8.06
CA THR A 353 11.58 13.16 -7.08
C THR A 353 11.90 11.89 -6.29
N GLN A 354 12.43 10.85 -6.95
CA GLN A 354 12.87 9.61 -6.28
C GLN A 354 14.04 9.85 -5.33
N ALA A 355 14.92 10.79 -5.65
CA ALA A 355 16.07 11.18 -4.85
C ALA A 355 15.75 12.28 -3.82
N ASN A 356 14.47 12.60 -3.61
CA ASN A 356 14.00 13.62 -2.67
C ASN A 356 14.55 15.04 -2.97
N LEU A 357 14.72 15.36 -4.26
CA LEU A 357 15.08 16.69 -4.73
C LEU A 357 13.82 17.44 -5.16
N HIS A 358 13.61 18.62 -4.57
CA HIS A 358 12.68 19.63 -5.06
C HIS A 358 13.34 20.38 -6.21
N ILE A 359 12.70 20.38 -7.39
CA ILE A 359 13.19 21.03 -8.61
C ILE A 359 12.21 22.13 -9.00
N GLU A 360 12.69 23.38 -9.00
CA GLU A 360 11.94 24.59 -9.32
C GLU A 360 12.45 25.20 -10.63
N ASP A 361 11.54 25.58 -11.54
CA ASP A 361 11.89 26.28 -12.79
C ASP A 361 12.04 27.79 -12.52
N LEU A 362 13.23 28.33 -12.79
CA LEU A 362 13.59 29.74 -12.60
C LEU A 362 13.71 30.52 -13.92
N THR A 363 13.33 29.92 -15.05
CA THR A 363 13.56 30.50 -16.39
C THR A 363 12.97 31.91 -16.53
N ASP A 364 11.80 32.16 -15.92
CA ASP A 364 11.16 33.48 -15.97
C ASP A 364 11.55 34.42 -14.82
N SER A 365 11.96 33.88 -13.66
CA SER A 365 12.25 34.67 -12.46
C SER A 365 13.67 35.22 -12.44
N LEU A 366 14.62 34.59 -13.15
CA LEU A 366 16.05 34.90 -13.08
C LEU A 366 16.64 35.13 -14.48
N LYS A 367 16.34 36.28 -15.11
CA LYS A 367 16.78 36.60 -16.49
C LYS A 367 18.12 37.34 -16.51
N PRO A 368 19.10 36.92 -17.33
CA PRO A 368 20.37 37.62 -17.47
C PRO A 368 20.24 38.95 -18.24
N LEU A 369 21.26 39.82 -18.15
CA LEU A 369 21.27 41.20 -18.67
C LEU A 369 21.47 41.33 -20.20
N ASN A 370 21.46 40.23 -20.96
CA ASN A 370 21.79 40.16 -22.39
C ASN A 370 23.22 40.65 -22.72
N LEU A 371 24.22 40.17 -21.97
CA LEU A 371 25.63 40.58 -22.09
C LEU A 371 26.31 40.05 -23.37
N LEU A 372 25.76 39.00 -23.98
CA LEU A 372 26.24 38.40 -25.22
C LEU A 372 25.43 38.86 -26.45
N CYS A 373 24.90 40.09 -26.42
CA CYS A 373 24.00 40.64 -27.43
C CYS A 373 24.51 40.62 -28.90
N TYR A 374 25.80 40.37 -29.11
CA TYR A 374 26.37 40.19 -30.45
C TYR A 374 26.33 38.75 -30.97
N MET A 375 26.12 37.74 -30.12
CA MET A 375 26.10 36.34 -30.52
C MET A 375 24.71 35.92 -31.01
N GLN A 376 24.45 36.05 -32.32
CA GLN A 376 23.16 35.62 -32.89
C GLN A 376 23.02 34.10 -32.97
N SER A 377 24.14 33.35 -32.95
CA SER A 377 24.13 31.89 -32.86
C SER A 377 23.62 31.38 -31.50
N TYR A 378 23.59 32.26 -30.51
CA TYR A 378 23.18 31.97 -29.15
C TYR A 378 21.74 32.43 -28.92
N ASN A 379 20.79 31.48 -28.96
CA ASN A 379 19.39 31.76 -28.68
C ASN A 379 19.03 31.40 -27.23
N GLN A 380 18.68 32.41 -26.44
CA GLN A 380 18.25 32.25 -25.04
C GLN A 380 16.84 31.65 -24.92
N THR A 381 15.97 31.71 -25.95
CA THR A 381 14.54 31.30 -25.82
C THR A 381 14.33 29.80 -25.64
N SER A 382 15.32 28.97 -25.94
CA SER A 382 15.27 27.51 -25.80
C SER A 382 15.96 26.97 -24.55
N LEU A 383 16.47 27.87 -23.71
CA LEU A 383 17.18 27.53 -22.49
C LEU A 383 16.24 27.61 -21.29
N CYS A 384 16.38 26.64 -20.41
CA CYS A 384 15.66 26.57 -19.16
C CYS A 384 16.65 26.55 -17.99
N MET A 385 16.21 27.10 -16.87
CA MET A 385 16.99 27.16 -15.65
C MET A 385 16.21 26.47 -14.54
N VAL A 386 16.80 25.50 -13.87
CA VAL A 386 16.19 24.88 -12.69
C VAL A 386 17.06 25.05 -11.46
N LYS A 387 16.39 25.26 -10.33
CA LYS A 387 16.95 25.21 -8.98
C LYS A 387 16.59 23.88 -8.36
N SER A 388 17.56 23.14 -7.85
CA SER A 388 17.34 21.89 -7.12
C SER A 388 17.81 22.01 -5.68
N GLU A 389 16.97 21.61 -4.73
CA GLU A 389 17.25 21.55 -3.30
C GLU A 389 16.62 20.29 -2.67
N MET A 390 16.97 19.92 -1.45
CA MET A 390 16.35 18.77 -0.78
C MET A 390 14.91 19.08 -0.39
N ALA A 391 13.96 18.23 -0.79
CA ALA A 391 12.56 18.36 -0.40
C ALA A 391 12.37 17.98 1.07
N GLU A 392 11.64 18.78 1.83
CA GLU A 392 11.12 18.37 3.14
C GLU A 392 10.01 17.32 2.91
N SER A 393 10.34 16.02 3.00
CA SER A 393 9.35 14.96 2.86
C SER A 393 8.65 14.65 4.19
N GLU A 394 7.32 14.71 4.19
CA GLU A 394 6.50 14.21 5.28
C GLU A 394 6.52 12.67 5.25
N VAL A 395 6.92 12.05 6.36
CA VAL A 395 7.10 10.59 6.47
C VAL A 395 5.74 9.90 6.53
N GLU A 396 5.48 8.95 5.63
CA GLU A 396 4.24 8.17 5.68
C GLU A 396 4.35 6.99 6.67
N VAL A 397 3.56 7.02 7.73
CA VAL A 397 3.64 6.03 8.82
C VAL A 397 2.75 4.82 8.56
N ILE A 398 3.28 3.62 8.81
CA ILE A 398 2.57 2.34 8.77
C ILE A 398 2.56 1.74 10.18
N HIS A 399 1.37 1.60 10.77
CA HIS A 399 1.13 1.03 12.08
C HIS A 399 0.76 -0.45 12.00
N SER A 400 1.61 -1.30 12.59
CA SER A 400 1.36 -2.73 12.76
C SER A 400 0.89 -3.01 14.19
N TRP A 401 -0.39 -3.33 14.38
CA TRP A 401 -0.95 -3.67 15.70
C TRP A 401 -1.00 -5.18 15.91
N SER A 402 -0.48 -5.65 17.03
CA SER A 402 -0.44 -7.09 17.35
C SER A 402 -0.51 -7.38 18.84
N ALA A 403 -0.90 -8.60 19.20
CA ALA A 403 -0.68 -9.15 20.53
C ALA A 403 0.78 -9.65 20.65
N PRO A 404 1.38 -9.73 21.85
CA PRO A 404 2.70 -10.33 22.04
C PRO A 404 2.77 -11.74 21.42
N ARG A 405 3.96 -12.12 20.94
CA ARG A 405 4.23 -13.45 20.34
C ARG A 405 3.40 -13.79 19.10
N SER A 406 2.80 -12.80 18.43
CA SER A 406 2.03 -12.99 17.19
C SER A 406 2.88 -13.01 15.89
N LEU A 407 4.20 -13.19 15.99
CA LEU A 407 5.18 -13.01 14.88
C LEU A 407 5.38 -11.55 14.43
N SER A 408 4.98 -10.58 15.24
CA SER A 408 5.15 -9.16 14.92
C SER A 408 6.61 -8.75 14.75
N THR A 409 7.55 -9.31 15.50
CA THR A 409 8.99 -9.05 15.29
C THR A 409 9.50 -9.63 13.97
N SER A 410 9.05 -10.82 13.56
CA SER A 410 9.41 -11.36 12.23
C SER A 410 8.85 -10.48 11.11
N LEU A 411 7.63 -9.95 11.28
CA LEU A 411 7.06 -8.99 10.34
C LEU A 411 7.82 -7.66 10.33
N MET A 412 8.27 -7.18 11.48
CA MET A 412 9.15 -6.01 11.57
C MET A 412 10.46 -6.22 10.81
N TYR A 413 11.12 -7.37 10.96
CA TYR A 413 12.34 -7.70 10.22
C TYR A 413 12.09 -7.78 8.71
N SER A 414 10.95 -8.32 8.31
CA SER A 414 10.48 -8.35 6.92
C SER A 414 10.35 -6.94 6.33
N PHE A 415 9.69 -6.02 7.03
CA PHE A 415 9.57 -4.62 6.60
C PHE A 415 10.91 -3.87 6.62
N ALA A 416 11.80 -4.19 7.55
CA ALA A 416 13.15 -3.62 7.62
C ALA A 416 14.05 -3.96 6.42
N GLN A 417 13.69 -4.97 5.61
CA GLN A 417 14.46 -5.31 4.40
C GLN A 417 14.17 -4.39 3.23
N ARG A 418 13.20 -3.49 3.35
CA ARG A 418 12.86 -2.56 2.29
C ARG A 418 13.81 -1.36 2.32
N ASP A 419 14.23 -0.93 1.14
CA ASP A 419 15.11 0.23 0.96
C ASP A 419 14.44 1.58 1.25
N ASP A 420 13.10 1.62 1.24
CA ASP A 420 12.26 2.80 1.38
C ASP A 420 11.60 2.97 2.77
N ILE A 421 11.92 2.08 3.73
CA ILE A 421 11.34 2.07 5.08
C ILE A 421 12.40 2.25 6.17
N GLU A 422 12.06 3.03 7.19
CA GLU A 422 12.69 2.97 8.51
C GLU A 422 11.73 2.36 9.54
N VAL A 423 12.27 1.75 10.59
CA VAL A 423 11.50 0.91 11.51
C VAL A 423 11.63 1.40 12.94
N LEU A 424 10.50 1.47 13.63
CA LEU A 424 10.42 1.70 15.08
C LEU A 424 9.86 0.46 15.78
N ASP A 425 10.63 -0.09 16.70
CA ASP A 425 10.21 -1.20 17.54
C ASP A 425 9.52 -0.68 18.82
N GLU A 426 8.21 -0.92 18.95
CA GLU A 426 7.37 -0.56 20.10
C GLU A 426 7.64 0.83 20.71
N PRO A 427 7.51 1.92 19.93
CA PRO A 427 7.89 3.27 20.39
C PRO A 427 7.10 3.75 21.61
N LEU A 428 5.91 3.20 21.86
CA LEU A 428 5.05 3.55 23.01
C LEU A 428 5.37 2.75 24.29
N TYR A 429 6.35 1.85 24.28
CA TYR A 429 6.57 0.96 25.43
C TYR A 429 7.05 1.69 26.70
N ALA A 430 7.85 2.75 26.54
CA ALA A 430 8.29 3.60 27.65
C ALA A 430 7.12 4.30 28.33
N ASN A 431 6.22 4.88 27.55
CA ASN A 431 4.99 5.47 28.06
C ASN A 431 4.14 4.43 28.79
N PHE A 432 4.02 3.23 28.23
CA PHE A 432 3.28 2.13 28.87
C PHE A 432 3.86 1.77 30.25
N LEU A 433 5.17 1.56 30.37
CA LEU A 433 5.80 1.22 31.67
C LEU A 433 5.78 2.37 32.67
N ARG A 434 5.86 3.62 32.20
CA ARG A 434 5.73 4.81 33.05
C ARG A 434 4.34 4.90 33.66
N VAL A 435 3.29 4.80 32.83
CA VAL A 435 1.90 5.01 33.26
C VAL A 435 1.37 3.82 34.06
N THR A 436 1.67 2.59 33.64
CA THR A 436 1.18 1.39 34.35
C THR A 436 1.97 1.05 35.60
N GLY A 437 3.23 1.50 35.70
CA GLY A 437 4.12 1.15 36.80
C GLY A 437 4.53 -0.33 36.83
N LEU A 438 4.28 -1.09 35.75
CA LEU A 438 4.65 -2.51 35.70
C LEU A 438 6.15 -2.69 35.80
N ASP A 439 6.57 -3.59 36.68
CA ASP A 439 7.97 -3.91 36.87
C ASP A 439 8.49 -4.82 35.74
N ARG A 440 9.68 -4.48 35.24
CA ARG A 440 10.43 -5.23 34.22
C ARG A 440 11.92 -5.12 34.53
N PRO A 441 12.72 -6.17 34.26
CA PRO A 441 14.17 -6.14 34.52
C PRO A 441 14.91 -4.97 33.83
N TYR A 442 14.37 -4.46 32.72
CA TYR A 442 14.92 -3.38 31.91
C TYR A 442 14.14 -2.05 32.05
N ARG A 443 13.24 -1.92 33.03
CA ARG A 443 12.34 -0.76 33.16
C ARG A 443 13.10 0.56 33.29
N GLU A 444 14.03 0.66 34.24
CA GLU A 444 14.78 1.88 34.52
C GLU A 444 15.70 2.27 33.34
N GLU A 445 16.34 1.28 32.71
CA GLU A 445 17.15 1.50 31.52
C GLU A 445 16.29 1.99 30.34
N LEU A 446 15.08 1.45 30.17
CA LEU A 446 14.17 1.84 29.11
C LEU A 446 13.65 3.26 29.33
N LEU A 447 13.21 3.61 30.55
CA LEU A 447 12.71 4.95 30.87
C LEU A 447 13.79 6.03 30.82
N SER A 448 15.06 5.69 31.01
CA SER A 448 16.18 6.63 30.88
C SER A 448 16.63 6.86 29.44
N LYS A 449 16.40 5.89 28.53
CA LYS A 449 16.86 5.94 27.13
C LYS A 449 15.78 6.28 26.11
N MET A 450 14.50 6.13 26.45
CA MET A 450 13.38 6.37 25.54
C MET A 450 12.46 7.49 26.06
N GLU A 451 11.91 8.29 25.14
CA GLU A 451 10.87 9.26 25.48
C GLU A 451 9.65 8.52 26.05
N SER A 452 9.23 8.95 27.24
CA SER A 452 8.17 8.30 28.00
C SER A 452 6.84 9.03 27.86
N ASP A 453 6.81 10.26 27.36
CA ASP A 453 5.58 10.98 27.04
C ASP A 453 4.97 10.50 25.73
N GLY A 454 3.88 9.71 25.82
CA GLY A 454 3.23 9.14 24.66
C GLY A 454 2.76 10.16 23.60
N ASN A 455 2.44 11.39 23.99
CA ASN A 455 2.06 12.42 23.02
C ASN A 455 3.27 12.97 22.26
N LYS A 456 4.40 13.19 22.96
CA LYS A 456 5.69 13.53 22.32
C LYS A 456 6.22 12.39 21.46
N VAL A 457 6.10 11.14 21.91
CA VAL A 457 6.42 9.97 21.07
C VAL A 457 5.58 10.01 19.80
N THR A 458 4.30 10.36 19.89
CA THR A 458 3.44 10.41 18.71
C THR A 458 3.83 11.55 17.77
N SER A 459 3.99 12.79 18.27
CA SER A 459 4.31 13.94 17.43
C SER A 459 5.74 13.95 16.90
N ASP A 460 6.71 13.65 17.77
CA ASP A 460 8.13 13.95 17.52
C ASP A 460 8.91 12.71 17.04
N ILE A 461 8.40 11.50 17.31
CA ILE A 461 9.08 10.24 16.95
C ILE A 461 8.30 9.48 15.88
N ILE A 462 7.02 9.21 16.10
CA ILE A 462 6.17 8.47 15.15
C ILE A 462 5.91 9.33 13.91
N PHE A 463 5.48 10.58 14.09
CA PHE A 463 5.22 11.53 12.99
C PHE A 463 6.33 12.59 12.82
N GLY A 464 7.44 12.44 13.54
CA GLY A 464 8.58 13.35 13.41
C GLY A 464 9.31 13.20 12.06
N PRO A 465 10.32 14.04 11.79
CA PRO A 465 11.12 13.95 10.57
C PRO A 465 11.79 12.57 10.44
N GLY A 466 11.95 12.07 9.21
CA GLY A 466 12.51 10.74 8.95
C GLY A 466 13.43 10.76 7.72
N ARG A 467 14.26 9.71 7.60
CA ARG A 467 15.25 9.60 6.51
C ARG A 467 14.72 8.82 5.31
N LYS A 468 13.59 8.14 5.49
CA LYS A 468 12.97 7.24 4.52
C LYS A 468 11.54 7.67 4.25
N LYS A 469 11.04 7.33 3.06
CA LYS A 469 9.68 7.68 2.62
C LYS A 469 8.62 7.17 3.60
N TYR A 470 8.80 5.96 4.09
CA TYR A 470 7.86 5.30 4.97
C TYR A 470 8.50 5.00 6.33
N ARG A 471 7.68 4.98 7.37
CA ARG A 471 8.07 4.55 8.72
C ARG A 471 7.16 3.45 9.23
N PHE A 472 7.71 2.26 9.45
CA PHE A 472 6.98 1.15 10.03
C PHE A 472 7.08 1.16 11.55
N CYS A 473 5.94 1.28 12.23
CA CYS A 473 5.86 1.20 13.68
C CYS A 473 5.26 -0.14 14.11
N LYS A 474 6.08 -0.99 14.74
CA LYS A 474 5.59 -2.20 15.39
C LYS A 474 4.97 -1.83 16.74
N HIS A 475 3.68 -2.09 16.90
CA HIS A 475 2.95 -1.84 18.16
C HIS A 475 2.46 -3.15 18.79
N ILE A 476 2.55 -3.21 20.11
CA ILE A 476 1.78 -4.17 20.91
C ILE A 476 0.54 -3.46 21.42
N SER A 477 -0.64 -4.02 21.12
CA SER A 477 -1.94 -3.37 21.37
C SER A 477 -2.12 -2.79 22.78
N LYS A 478 -1.68 -3.50 23.82
CA LYS A 478 -1.77 -3.05 25.21
C LYS A 478 -0.99 -1.76 25.53
N GLN A 479 -0.01 -1.40 24.71
CA GLN A 479 0.78 -0.17 24.87
C GLN A 479 0.01 1.07 24.47
N ARG A 480 -1.12 0.91 23.76
CA ARG A 480 -2.05 1.99 23.45
C ARG A 480 -2.91 2.32 24.67
N LEU A 481 -2.35 3.15 25.55
CA LEU A 481 -3.05 3.65 26.72
C LEU A 481 -4.03 4.78 26.37
N GLN A 482 -5.03 4.97 27.25
CA GLN A 482 -5.93 6.13 27.16
C GLN A 482 -5.15 7.44 27.39
N GLY A 483 -5.51 8.51 26.69
CA GLY A 483 -4.86 9.82 26.80
C GLY A 483 -3.79 10.14 25.75
N LEU A 484 -3.53 9.22 24.83
CA LEU A 484 -2.78 9.50 23.60
C LEU A 484 -3.62 10.36 22.65
N THR A 485 -2.96 11.24 21.89
CA THR A 485 -3.59 12.03 20.84
C THR A 485 -4.32 11.13 19.83
N GLY A 486 -5.49 11.59 19.38
CA GLY A 486 -6.26 10.91 18.33
C GLY A 486 -5.54 10.85 16.99
N ASP A 487 -4.49 11.66 16.80
CA ASP A 487 -3.64 11.63 15.62
C ASP A 487 -3.05 10.25 15.35
N LEU A 488 -2.70 9.50 16.41
CA LEU A 488 -2.16 8.14 16.29
C LEU A 488 -3.09 7.19 15.52
N MET A 489 -4.41 7.38 15.62
CA MET A 489 -5.41 6.54 14.95
C MET A 489 -5.94 7.15 13.66
N LYS A 490 -5.81 8.46 13.48
CA LYS A 490 -6.31 9.20 12.32
C LYS A 490 -5.30 9.29 11.19
N LYS A 491 -4.00 9.34 11.51
CA LYS A 491 -2.89 9.50 10.56
C LYS A 491 -2.19 8.16 10.33
N GLY A 492 -1.58 8.02 9.15
CA GLY A 492 -0.87 6.81 8.75
C GLY A 492 -1.79 5.67 8.26
N LYS A 493 -1.16 4.57 7.87
CA LYS A 493 -1.83 3.34 7.42
C LYS A 493 -1.80 2.31 8.53
N HIS A 494 -2.91 1.64 8.79
CA HIS A 494 -3.04 0.70 9.89
C HIS A 494 -3.34 -0.70 9.39
N PHE A 495 -2.71 -1.72 9.98
CA PHE A 495 -3.15 -3.10 9.85
C PHE A 495 -3.01 -3.85 11.17
N ILE A 496 -3.71 -4.99 11.27
CA ILE A 496 -3.74 -5.83 12.46
C ILE A 496 -3.17 -7.22 12.12
N LEU A 497 -2.17 -7.65 12.90
CA LEU A 497 -1.65 -9.01 12.88
C LEU A 497 -2.22 -9.80 14.05
N ILE A 498 -3.01 -10.82 13.74
CA ILE A 498 -3.56 -11.75 14.73
C ILE A 498 -2.84 -13.08 14.69
N ARG A 499 -2.85 -13.79 15.82
CA ARG A 499 -2.41 -15.19 15.91
C ARG A 499 -3.32 -15.91 16.88
N ASN A 500 -3.58 -17.19 16.62
CA ASN A 500 -4.42 -18.00 17.49
C ASN A 500 -3.83 -18.07 18.91
N PRO A 501 -4.60 -17.76 19.96
CA PRO A 501 -4.13 -17.85 21.35
C PRO A 501 -3.54 -19.23 21.72
N LEU A 502 -4.01 -20.32 21.10
CA LEU A 502 -3.41 -21.66 21.26
C LEU A 502 -1.91 -21.69 20.93
N ASP A 503 -1.47 -20.90 19.96
CA ASP A 503 -0.08 -20.82 19.51
C ASP A 503 0.72 -19.70 20.19
N ILE A 504 0.03 -18.73 20.82
CA ILE A 504 0.65 -17.63 21.57
C ILE A 504 1.03 -18.09 22.98
N LEU A 505 0.03 -18.58 23.73
CA LEU A 505 0.08 -18.72 25.19
C LEU A 505 1.25 -19.58 25.69
N PRO A 506 1.57 -20.77 25.12
CA PRO A 506 2.68 -21.60 25.60
C PRO A 506 4.06 -20.95 25.44
N SER A 507 4.19 -19.99 24.51
CA SER A 507 5.43 -19.25 24.30
C SER A 507 5.49 -17.95 25.09
N PHE A 508 4.31 -17.39 25.40
CA PHE A 508 4.15 -16.16 26.16
C PHE A 508 4.46 -16.37 27.65
N ASP A 509 3.96 -17.48 28.20
CA ASP A 509 4.17 -17.93 29.59
C ASP A 509 5.65 -18.07 29.98
N LYS A 510 6.54 -18.27 29.00
CA LYS A 510 7.99 -18.40 29.22
C LYS A 510 8.69 -17.06 29.44
N VAL A 511 8.04 -15.94 29.12
CA VAL A 511 8.67 -14.61 29.11
C VAL A 511 8.09 -13.73 30.19
N VAL A 512 6.76 -13.74 30.35
CA VAL A 512 6.05 -13.00 31.39
C VAL A 512 4.89 -13.84 31.93
N PRO A 513 4.49 -13.66 33.21
CA PRO A 513 3.27 -14.26 33.74
C PRO A 513 2.07 -13.90 32.86
N PRO A 514 1.42 -14.89 32.22
CA PRO A 514 0.40 -14.61 31.23
C PRO A 514 -0.89 -14.19 31.94
N SER A 515 -1.48 -13.08 31.49
CA SER A 515 -2.80 -12.62 31.91
C SER A 515 -3.57 -12.07 30.71
N PHE A 516 -4.88 -11.95 30.85
CA PHE A 516 -5.74 -11.41 29.79
C PHE A 516 -5.32 -9.99 29.39
N TYR A 517 -4.98 -9.14 30.38
CA TYR A 517 -4.45 -7.80 30.16
C TYR A 517 -3.07 -7.81 29.48
N GLU A 518 -2.17 -8.69 29.91
CA GLU A 518 -0.82 -8.80 29.32
C GLU A 518 -0.85 -9.28 27.85
N LEU A 519 -1.88 -10.00 27.44
CA LEU A 519 -2.04 -10.52 26.09
C LEU A 519 -2.55 -9.46 25.10
N GLY A 520 -3.36 -8.50 25.53
CA GLY A 520 -3.77 -7.34 24.72
C GLY A 520 -4.77 -7.64 23.59
N LEU A 521 -5.45 -8.79 23.58
CA LEU A 521 -6.42 -9.13 22.52
C LEU A 521 -7.67 -8.25 22.57
N ALA A 522 -8.10 -7.84 23.76
CA ALA A 522 -9.24 -6.94 23.91
C ALA A 522 -8.93 -5.58 23.27
N GLU A 523 -7.72 -5.08 23.50
CA GLU A 523 -7.22 -3.84 22.93
C GLU A 523 -7.13 -3.92 21.39
N LEU A 524 -6.78 -5.07 20.82
CA LEU A 524 -6.83 -5.25 19.36
C LEU A 524 -8.24 -5.13 18.80
N VAL A 525 -9.25 -5.71 19.47
CA VAL A 525 -10.65 -5.57 19.07
C VAL A 525 -11.09 -4.10 19.17
N CYS A 526 -10.70 -3.40 20.24
CA CYS A 526 -10.96 -1.97 20.40
C CYS A 526 -10.34 -1.15 19.25
N ILE A 527 -9.07 -1.40 18.91
CA ILE A 527 -8.37 -0.75 17.80
C ILE A 527 -9.08 -1.00 16.47
N TYR A 528 -9.50 -2.24 16.20
CA TYR A 528 -10.23 -2.58 14.99
C TYR A 528 -11.55 -1.80 14.87
N ASN A 529 -12.34 -1.77 15.95
CA ASN A 529 -13.62 -1.08 15.96
C ASN A 529 -13.46 0.44 15.79
N GLU A 530 -12.49 1.04 16.48
CA GLU A 530 -12.22 2.48 16.38
C GLU A 530 -11.78 2.90 14.97
N LEU A 531 -10.86 2.16 14.35
CA LEU A 531 -10.44 2.43 12.96
C LEU A 531 -11.60 2.25 11.97
N ARG A 532 -12.44 1.24 12.19
CA ARG A 532 -13.64 1.00 11.39
C ARG A 532 -14.64 2.16 11.50
N GLU A 533 -14.85 2.71 12.70
CA GLU A 533 -15.74 3.86 12.93
C GLU A 533 -15.21 5.16 12.28
N ILE A 534 -13.88 5.34 12.25
CA ILE A 534 -13.21 6.47 11.56
C ILE A 534 -13.33 6.35 10.02
N GLY A 535 -13.85 5.23 9.51
CA GLY A 535 -14.18 5.03 8.09
C GLY A 535 -13.18 4.17 7.31
N LYS A 536 -12.16 3.61 7.97
CA LYS A 536 -11.18 2.70 7.36
C LYS A 536 -11.07 1.41 8.17
N ALA A 537 -11.81 0.37 7.79
CA ALA A 537 -11.59 -0.95 8.37
C ALA A 537 -10.15 -1.41 8.04
N PRO A 538 -9.28 -1.64 9.04
CA PRO A 538 -7.89 -1.98 8.77
C PRO A 538 -7.80 -3.41 8.21
N PRO A 539 -6.84 -3.69 7.31
CA PRO A 539 -6.53 -5.05 6.91
C PRO A 539 -6.17 -5.89 8.13
N VAL A 540 -6.73 -7.10 8.20
CA VAL A 540 -6.41 -8.09 9.24
C VAL A 540 -5.72 -9.26 8.58
N ILE A 541 -4.52 -9.60 9.06
CA ILE A 541 -3.74 -10.74 8.60
C ILE A 541 -3.56 -11.76 9.71
N ASP A 542 -3.66 -13.05 9.38
CA ASP A 542 -3.40 -14.15 10.32
C ASP A 542 -1.96 -14.63 10.19
N ALA A 543 -1.26 -14.72 11.33
CA ALA A 543 0.10 -15.24 11.40
C ALA A 543 0.23 -16.65 10.82
N ALA A 544 -0.80 -17.50 10.90
CA ALA A 544 -0.79 -18.82 10.29
C ALA A 544 -0.73 -18.76 8.75
N GLU A 545 -1.46 -17.83 8.13
CA GLU A 545 -1.41 -17.61 6.67
C GLU A 545 -0.04 -17.06 6.26
N LEU A 546 0.49 -16.11 7.04
CA LEU A 546 1.82 -15.56 6.84
C LEU A 546 2.93 -16.62 6.91
N GLN A 547 2.82 -17.63 7.78
CA GLN A 547 3.79 -18.73 7.83
C GLN A 547 3.58 -19.78 6.73
N GLN A 548 2.35 -19.97 6.25
CA GLN A 548 2.03 -20.96 5.23
C GLN A 548 2.48 -20.48 3.84
N ASP A 549 2.16 -19.23 3.49
CA ASP A 549 2.51 -18.57 2.23
C ASP A 549 2.88 -17.08 2.50
N PRO A 550 4.15 -16.83 2.87
CA PRO A 550 4.59 -15.49 3.24
C PRO A 550 4.50 -14.50 2.08
N GLU A 551 4.81 -14.94 0.86
CA GLU A 551 4.80 -14.07 -0.31
C GLU A 551 3.38 -13.62 -0.66
N ALA A 552 2.42 -14.56 -0.75
CA ALA A 552 1.03 -14.20 -1.08
C ALA A 552 0.41 -13.28 -0.02
N THR A 553 0.73 -13.53 1.26
CA THR A 553 0.26 -12.74 2.39
C THR A 553 0.85 -11.33 2.37
N LEU A 554 2.16 -11.20 2.23
CA LEU A 554 2.84 -9.89 2.19
C LEU A 554 2.47 -9.08 0.95
N ARG A 555 2.33 -9.71 -0.23
CA ARG A 555 1.81 -9.03 -1.43
C ARG A 555 0.42 -8.46 -1.16
N GLY A 556 -0.48 -9.27 -0.57
CA GLY A 556 -1.82 -8.81 -0.21
C GLY A 556 -1.85 -7.67 0.79
N LEU A 557 -0.99 -7.74 1.81
CA LEU A 557 -0.83 -6.66 2.76
C LEU A 557 -0.31 -5.39 2.09
N CYS A 558 0.69 -5.50 1.21
CA CYS A 558 1.24 -4.36 0.47
C CYS A 558 0.17 -3.72 -0.44
N ASP A 559 -0.62 -4.53 -1.15
CA ASP A 559 -1.75 -4.06 -1.97
C ASP A 559 -2.78 -3.30 -1.12
N ASP A 560 -3.16 -3.87 0.03
CA ASP A 560 -4.12 -3.27 0.96
C ASP A 560 -3.59 -1.97 1.59
N LEU A 561 -2.29 -1.89 1.84
CA LEU A 561 -1.59 -0.69 2.31
C LEU A 561 -1.20 0.26 1.17
N GLN A 562 -1.46 -0.08 -0.09
CA GLN A 562 -1.07 0.72 -1.26
C GLN A 562 0.42 1.08 -1.26
N ILE A 563 1.28 0.08 -1.03
CA ILE A 563 2.75 0.19 -1.13
C ILE A 563 3.27 -0.91 -2.08
N PRO A 564 4.39 -0.71 -2.78
CA PRO A 564 4.93 -1.75 -3.66
C PRO A 564 5.49 -2.91 -2.83
N PHE A 565 5.18 -4.16 -3.21
CA PHE A 565 5.82 -5.33 -2.61
C PHE A 565 7.29 -5.45 -3.06
N GLN A 566 8.21 -5.72 -2.12
CA GLN A 566 9.62 -5.98 -2.42
C GLN A 566 9.99 -7.42 -2.03
N PRO A 567 10.55 -8.25 -2.94
CA PRO A 567 10.95 -9.63 -2.61
C PRO A 567 11.95 -9.76 -1.45
N ALA A 568 12.74 -8.71 -1.19
CA ALA A 568 13.66 -8.64 -0.04
C ALA A 568 12.93 -8.86 1.30
N MET A 569 11.64 -8.52 1.39
CA MET A 569 10.81 -8.73 2.58
C MET A 569 10.73 -10.20 3.04
N LEU A 570 11.05 -11.17 2.18
CA LEU A 570 10.90 -12.59 2.48
C LEU A 570 12.05 -13.20 3.28
N LYS A 571 13.22 -12.53 3.33
CA LYS A 571 14.43 -13.07 3.95
C LYS A 571 15.22 -11.99 4.67
N TRP A 572 15.80 -12.34 5.80
CA TRP A 572 16.68 -11.47 6.59
C TRP A 572 17.85 -12.28 7.16
N GLU A 573 18.90 -11.60 7.61
CA GLU A 573 20.01 -12.26 8.28
C GLU A 573 19.64 -12.67 9.71
N ALA A 574 20.16 -13.81 10.17
CA ALA A 574 20.02 -14.21 11.58
C ALA A 574 20.81 -13.27 12.50
N GLY A 575 20.48 -13.28 13.80
CA GLY A 575 21.13 -12.49 14.84
C GLY A 575 20.35 -11.22 15.26
N PRO A 576 20.81 -10.55 16.33
CA PRO A 576 20.24 -9.28 16.78
C PRO A 576 20.41 -8.18 15.74
N LYS A 577 19.47 -7.22 15.74
CA LYS A 577 19.46 -6.09 14.80
C LYS A 577 19.56 -4.77 15.55
N GLU A 578 20.14 -3.75 14.91
CA GLU A 578 20.23 -2.40 15.50
C GLU A 578 18.87 -1.78 15.78
N ILE A 579 17.85 -2.15 15.00
CA ILE A 579 16.46 -1.73 15.16
C ILE A 579 15.73 -2.44 16.32
N ASP A 580 16.36 -3.41 16.98
CA ASP A 580 15.76 -4.12 18.11
C ASP A 580 15.63 -3.21 19.33
N GLY A 581 14.46 -3.21 19.97
CA GLY A 581 14.28 -2.52 21.25
C GLY A 581 15.13 -3.11 22.37
N LEU A 582 15.35 -2.32 23.43
CA LEU A 582 16.16 -2.71 24.60
C LEU A 582 15.72 -4.02 25.28
N TRP A 583 14.46 -4.42 25.10
CA TRP A 583 13.89 -5.66 25.63
C TRP A 583 14.17 -6.91 24.78
N ALA A 584 14.81 -6.77 23.62
CA ALA A 584 15.10 -7.89 22.71
C ALA A 584 15.81 -9.09 23.37
N PRO A 585 16.77 -8.94 24.31
CA PRO A 585 17.39 -10.08 24.99
C PRO A 585 16.40 -11.02 25.69
N TRP A 586 15.23 -10.51 26.11
CA TRP A 586 14.19 -11.28 26.79
C TRP A 586 13.16 -11.87 25.82
N TRP A 587 12.85 -11.17 24.73
CA TRP A 587 11.73 -11.52 23.85
C TRP A 587 12.15 -12.17 22.52
N TYR A 588 13.32 -11.84 21.97
CA TYR A 588 13.64 -12.07 20.54
C TYR A 588 14.57 -13.25 20.27
N LYS A 589 14.98 -13.98 21.32
CA LYS A 589 15.85 -15.17 21.21
C LYS A 589 15.41 -16.21 20.16
N THR A 590 14.11 -16.32 19.89
CA THR A 590 13.59 -17.21 18.83
C THR A 590 13.78 -16.60 17.44
N VAL A 591 13.40 -15.34 17.22
CA VAL A 591 13.46 -14.70 15.90
C VAL A 591 14.90 -14.45 15.44
N HIS A 592 15.84 -14.21 16.37
CA HIS A 592 17.27 -14.09 16.07
C HIS A 592 17.88 -15.35 15.44
N LYS A 593 17.18 -16.50 15.46
CA LYS A 593 17.64 -17.74 14.79
C LYS A 593 17.07 -17.93 13.39
N THR A 594 16.12 -17.08 12.99
CA THR A 594 15.37 -17.21 11.74
C THR A 594 16.00 -16.35 10.65
N THR A 595 15.80 -16.76 9.40
CA THR A 595 16.20 -15.98 8.21
C THR A 595 15.01 -15.66 7.29
N GLY A 596 13.80 -15.88 7.78
CA GLY A 596 12.54 -15.74 7.05
C GLY A 596 11.37 -16.30 7.87
N PHE A 597 10.18 -16.34 7.28
CA PHE A 597 9.00 -16.95 7.91
C PHE A 597 9.08 -18.47 7.83
N GLU A 598 9.16 -19.12 9.00
CA GLU A 598 9.19 -20.58 9.09
C GLU A 598 7.77 -21.17 9.07
N LYS A 599 7.59 -22.28 8.35
CA LYS A 599 6.34 -23.05 8.37
C LYS A 599 6.03 -23.54 9.78
N PRO A 600 4.75 -23.56 10.19
CA PRO A 600 4.39 -24.10 11.49
C PRO A 600 4.78 -25.58 11.60
N ARG A 601 5.05 -26.03 12.83
CA ARG A 601 5.32 -27.45 13.09
C ARG A 601 4.10 -28.27 12.65
N LYS A 602 4.34 -29.39 11.97
CA LYS A 602 3.27 -30.30 11.53
C LYS A 602 2.39 -30.77 12.69
N TYR A 603 3.00 -31.01 13.85
CA TYR A 603 2.31 -31.41 15.07
C TYR A 603 2.66 -30.44 16.21
N PRO A 604 1.64 -29.82 16.86
CA PRO A 604 1.86 -28.92 17.99
C PRO A 604 2.27 -29.71 19.24
N GLN A 605 2.76 -28.98 20.25
CA GLN A 605 3.01 -29.56 21.58
C GLN A 605 1.71 -29.62 22.39
N PRO A 606 1.65 -30.45 23.45
CA PRO A 606 0.51 -30.43 24.37
C PRO A 606 0.28 -29.03 24.93
N PHE A 607 -0.98 -28.58 24.95
CA PHE A 607 -1.34 -27.28 25.51
C PHE A 607 -1.31 -27.35 27.05
N PRO A 608 -0.62 -26.42 27.75
CA PRO A 608 -0.56 -26.44 29.21
C PRO A 608 -1.94 -26.20 29.84
N PHE A 609 -2.38 -27.10 30.71
CA PHE A 609 -3.69 -27.00 31.37
C PHE A 609 -3.85 -25.72 32.20
N SER A 610 -2.75 -25.23 32.80
CA SER A 610 -2.72 -23.97 33.56
C SER A 610 -3.09 -22.72 32.74
N LEU A 611 -3.09 -22.80 31.40
CA LEU A 611 -3.40 -21.69 30.50
C LEU A 611 -4.80 -21.79 29.89
N TYR A 612 -5.59 -22.81 30.26
CA TYR A 612 -6.89 -23.08 29.64
C TYR A 612 -7.90 -21.96 29.88
N ASP A 613 -8.03 -21.46 31.11
CA ASP A 613 -8.95 -20.36 31.44
C ASP A 613 -8.63 -19.09 30.64
N LEU A 614 -7.33 -18.82 30.46
CA LEU A 614 -6.87 -17.69 29.66
C LEU A 614 -7.14 -17.90 28.17
N LEU A 615 -6.99 -19.12 27.66
CA LEU A 615 -7.37 -19.47 26.29
C LEU A 615 -8.86 -19.25 26.06
N GLU A 616 -9.71 -19.70 26.98
CA GLU A 616 -11.17 -19.57 26.90
C GLU A 616 -11.60 -18.10 26.83
N GLN A 617 -11.00 -17.24 27.65
CA GLN A 617 -11.24 -15.78 27.61
C GLN A 617 -10.75 -15.14 26.30
N SER A 618 -9.66 -15.65 25.73
CA SER A 618 -8.96 -15.03 24.59
C SER A 618 -9.52 -15.41 23.23
N LEU A 619 -10.00 -16.66 23.09
CA LEU A 619 -10.39 -17.22 21.79
C LEU A 619 -11.57 -16.49 21.13
N PRO A 620 -12.61 -16.02 21.85
CA PRO A 620 -13.69 -15.23 21.25
C PRO A 620 -13.18 -13.96 20.56
N LEU A 621 -12.23 -13.24 21.17
CA LEU A 621 -11.68 -11.99 20.63
C LEU A 621 -10.85 -12.23 19.37
N TYR A 622 -10.03 -13.28 19.38
CA TYR A 622 -9.32 -13.73 18.17
C TYR A 622 -10.31 -14.08 17.06
N ASN A 623 -11.36 -14.84 17.35
CA ASN A 623 -12.36 -15.24 16.36
C ASN A 623 -13.16 -14.05 15.80
N MET A 624 -13.39 -13.00 16.59
CA MET A 624 -13.99 -11.75 16.10
C MET A 624 -13.12 -11.12 15.01
N LEU A 625 -11.82 -10.95 15.28
CA LEU A 625 -10.88 -10.37 14.30
C LEU A 625 -10.65 -11.29 13.10
N ARG A 626 -10.59 -12.62 13.33
CA ARG A 626 -10.35 -13.61 12.28
C ARG A 626 -11.42 -13.60 11.19
N ARG A 627 -12.67 -13.26 11.53
CA ARG A 627 -13.76 -13.13 10.53
C ARG A 627 -13.49 -12.03 9.50
N HIS A 628 -12.61 -11.09 9.81
CA HIS A 628 -12.22 -9.98 8.96
C HIS A 628 -10.93 -10.23 8.18
N VAL A 629 -10.28 -11.40 8.37
CA VAL A 629 -9.15 -11.81 7.55
C VAL A 629 -9.64 -12.04 6.12
N LYS A 630 -9.04 -11.34 5.16
CA LYS A 630 -9.36 -11.54 3.74
C LYS A 630 -8.87 -12.92 3.32
N LYS A 631 -9.81 -13.87 3.18
CA LYS A 631 -9.52 -15.19 2.63
C LYS A 631 -9.00 -15.05 1.20
N LYS A 632 -7.68 -15.14 0.99
CA LYS A 632 -7.15 -15.33 -0.35
C LYS A 632 -7.39 -16.77 -0.78
N SER A 633 -7.93 -16.91 -1.98
CA SER A 633 -8.03 -18.18 -2.70
C SER A 633 -6.69 -18.88 -2.63
N SER A 634 -6.58 -19.94 -1.84
CA SER A 634 -5.43 -20.82 -1.95
C SER A 634 -5.34 -21.25 -3.41
N LEU A 635 -4.17 -21.13 -4.04
CA LEU A 635 -3.94 -21.62 -5.40
C LEU A 635 -4.16 -23.14 -5.53
N LEU A 636 -4.50 -23.83 -4.44
CA LEU A 636 -4.71 -25.27 -4.38
C LEU A 636 -6.19 -25.67 -4.39
N ILE A 637 -7.12 -24.85 -3.87
CA ILE A 637 -8.58 -24.97 -4.06
C ILE A 637 -9.19 -23.57 -3.79
N PRO A 638 -9.92 -22.94 -4.73
CA PRO A 638 -10.65 -21.71 -4.43
C PRO A 638 -11.71 -22.00 -3.36
N PRO A 639 -11.84 -21.17 -2.30
CA PRO A 639 -12.94 -21.31 -1.36
C PRO A 639 -14.25 -21.25 -2.13
N LEU A 640 -15.17 -22.17 -1.83
CA LEU A 640 -16.49 -22.15 -2.45
C LEU A 640 -17.10 -20.76 -2.26
N PRO A 641 -17.65 -20.14 -3.32
CA PRO A 641 -18.29 -18.84 -3.19
C PRO A 641 -19.41 -18.95 -2.16
N THR A 642 -19.60 -17.91 -1.34
CA THR A 642 -20.71 -17.87 -0.40
C THR A 642 -22.01 -17.99 -1.21
N PRO A 643 -22.80 -19.07 -1.01
CA PRO A 643 -24.01 -19.27 -1.79
C PRO A 643 -25.04 -18.20 -1.44
N ASN A 644 -25.81 -17.76 -2.43
CA ASN A 644 -26.94 -16.88 -2.18
C ASN A 644 -27.97 -17.60 -1.30
N LEU A 645 -28.46 -16.90 -0.28
CA LEU A 645 -29.56 -17.41 0.53
C LEU A 645 -30.84 -17.45 -0.32
N PRO A 646 -31.65 -18.52 -0.23
CA PRO A 646 -32.95 -18.58 -0.91
C PRO A 646 -33.87 -17.40 -0.54
N VAL A 647 -33.76 -16.90 0.69
CA VAL A 647 -34.45 -15.71 1.17
C VAL A 647 -33.42 -14.75 1.77
N PRO A 648 -33.12 -13.60 1.12
CA PRO A 648 -32.09 -12.66 1.57
C PRO A 648 -32.31 -12.11 2.99
N ALA A 649 -33.56 -11.97 3.44
CA ALA A 649 -33.90 -11.52 4.80
C ALA A 649 -33.32 -12.44 5.90
N ASN A 650 -32.91 -13.66 5.55
CA ASN A 650 -32.32 -14.62 6.49
C ASN A 650 -30.80 -14.42 6.73
N GLU A 651 -30.18 -13.38 6.17
CA GLU A 651 -28.74 -13.10 6.36
C GLU A 651 -28.41 -12.77 7.83
N LYS A 652 -29.25 -11.96 8.48
CA LYS A 652 -29.04 -11.48 9.86
C LYS A 652 -30.07 -12.06 10.83
N LEU A 653 -30.14 -13.38 10.90
CA LEU A 653 -31.04 -14.08 11.82
C LEU A 653 -30.45 -14.24 13.22
N LEU A 654 -31.35 -14.19 14.20
CA LEU A 654 -31.12 -14.57 15.59
C LEU A 654 -31.77 -15.93 15.85
N ALA A 655 -31.04 -16.87 16.44
CA ALA A 655 -31.53 -18.20 16.81
C ALA A 655 -31.37 -18.42 18.32
N TRP A 656 -32.32 -19.14 18.92
CA TRP A 656 -32.18 -19.59 20.31
C TRP A 656 -31.38 -20.90 20.36
N VAL A 657 -30.36 -20.98 21.20
CA VAL A 657 -29.59 -22.21 21.44
C VAL A 657 -29.28 -22.33 22.94
N GLY A 658 -29.77 -23.40 23.57
CA GLY A 658 -29.66 -23.59 25.02
C GLY A 658 -30.55 -22.61 25.76
N ASP A 659 -29.95 -21.57 26.31
CA ASP A 659 -30.57 -20.51 27.12
C ASP A 659 -30.36 -19.09 26.54
N GLU A 660 -29.71 -18.98 25.38
CA GLU A 660 -29.32 -17.70 24.78
C GLU A 660 -29.87 -17.50 23.36
N ILE A 661 -30.07 -16.23 22.99
CA ILE A 661 -30.33 -15.82 21.60
C ILE A 661 -29.00 -15.37 20.98
N VAL A 662 -28.57 -16.05 19.93
CA VAL A 662 -27.29 -15.81 19.26
C VAL A 662 -27.45 -15.53 17.76
N PRO A 663 -26.55 -14.74 17.14
CA PRO A 663 -26.53 -14.56 15.69
C PRO A 663 -26.32 -15.87 14.94
N ARG A 664 -26.80 -15.93 13.68
CA ARG A 664 -26.71 -17.09 12.77
C ARG A 664 -25.36 -17.82 12.80
N ASP A 665 -24.25 -17.10 12.71
CA ASP A 665 -22.90 -17.69 12.66
C ASP A 665 -22.38 -18.21 14.01
N SER A 666 -23.04 -17.81 15.11
CA SER A 666 -22.76 -18.25 16.48
C SER A 666 -23.70 -19.36 16.94
N ALA A 667 -24.79 -19.64 16.21
CA ALA A 667 -25.76 -20.69 16.53
C ALA A 667 -25.14 -22.08 16.34
N LYS A 668 -24.53 -22.62 17.41
CA LYS A 668 -23.80 -23.90 17.41
C LYS A 668 -24.09 -24.68 18.68
N VAL A 669 -24.12 -26.00 18.56
CA VAL A 669 -24.12 -26.92 19.71
C VAL A 669 -22.71 -27.46 19.96
N SER A 670 -22.47 -27.90 21.19
CA SER A 670 -21.22 -28.55 21.58
C SER A 670 -20.98 -29.81 20.73
N VAL A 671 -19.72 -30.10 20.39
CA VAL A 671 -19.34 -31.41 19.81
C VAL A 671 -19.60 -32.57 20.77
N PHE A 672 -19.78 -32.28 22.05
CA PHE A 672 -20.20 -33.24 23.07
C PHE A 672 -21.71 -33.37 23.21
N ASP A 673 -22.51 -32.63 22.44
CA ASP A 673 -23.97 -32.80 22.43
C ASP A 673 -24.36 -34.14 21.78
N SER A 674 -25.37 -34.81 22.35
CA SER A 674 -25.87 -36.09 21.85
C SER A 674 -26.36 -36.04 20.41
N VAL A 675 -26.84 -34.89 19.93
CA VAL A 675 -27.24 -34.75 18.52
C VAL A 675 -26.03 -34.89 17.58
N VAL A 676 -24.86 -34.41 17.98
CA VAL A 676 -23.62 -34.48 17.18
C VAL A 676 -23.03 -35.89 17.22
N GLN A 677 -23.05 -36.54 18.39
CA GLN A 677 -22.45 -37.87 18.55
C GLN A 677 -23.30 -39.00 17.96
N GLY A 678 -24.62 -38.86 17.92
CA GLY A 678 -25.50 -39.96 17.50
C GLY A 678 -26.92 -39.57 17.10
N GLY A 679 -27.21 -38.29 16.83
CA GLY A 679 -28.54 -37.85 16.39
C GLY A 679 -29.65 -37.93 17.45
N ASP A 680 -29.31 -38.12 18.73
CA ASP A 680 -30.27 -38.27 19.85
C ASP A 680 -30.92 -36.93 20.22
N SER A 681 -32.00 -36.62 19.48
CA SER A 681 -32.80 -35.40 19.59
C SER A 681 -34.17 -35.60 18.94
N VAL A 682 -35.13 -34.80 19.41
CA VAL A 682 -36.48 -34.68 18.84
C VAL A 682 -36.68 -33.28 18.27
N TRP A 683 -37.63 -33.11 17.34
CA TRP A 683 -37.88 -31.82 16.73
C TRP A 683 -39.33 -31.63 16.31
N GLU A 684 -39.71 -30.40 16.00
CA GLU A 684 -41.00 -30.00 15.45
C GLU A 684 -40.83 -28.91 14.38
N GLY A 685 -41.77 -28.91 13.43
CA GLY A 685 -41.88 -27.87 12.41
C GLY A 685 -43.13 -27.05 12.66
N LEU A 686 -42.97 -25.79 13.06
CA LEU A 686 -44.06 -24.86 13.35
C LEU A 686 -44.18 -23.82 12.24
N ARG A 687 -45.36 -23.21 12.13
CA ARG A 687 -45.60 -22.15 11.14
C ARG A 687 -46.36 -20.98 11.74
N VAL A 688 -45.95 -19.80 11.31
CA VAL A 688 -46.55 -18.52 11.71
C VAL A 688 -47.43 -18.01 10.59
N TYR A 689 -48.69 -17.73 10.91
CA TYR A 689 -49.65 -17.06 10.03
C TYR A 689 -50.29 -15.89 10.76
N SER A 690 -50.26 -14.69 10.17
CA SER A 690 -51.00 -13.52 10.66
C SER A 690 -50.85 -13.26 12.17
N GLY A 691 -49.63 -13.37 12.69
CA GLY A 691 -49.29 -13.13 14.10
C GLY A 691 -49.59 -14.29 15.05
N LYS A 692 -49.95 -15.48 14.53
CA LYS A 692 -50.29 -16.68 15.31
C LYS A 692 -49.42 -17.87 14.91
N ILE A 693 -49.10 -18.73 15.87
CA ILE A 693 -48.45 -20.01 15.61
C ILE A 693 -49.52 -21.08 15.48
N PHE A 694 -49.69 -21.61 14.28
CA PHE A 694 -50.74 -22.58 13.98
C PHE A 694 -50.46 -23.93 14.67
N LYS A 695 -51.47 -24.47 15.35
CA LYS A 695 -51.43 -25.78 16.04
C LYS A 695 -50.26 -25.96 17.03
N LEU A 696 -49.81 -24.86 17.66
CA LEU A 696 -48.65 -24.89 18.57
C LEU A 696 -48.81 -25.91 19.70
N GLU A 697 -49.98 -25.98 20.33
CA GLU A 697 -50.17 -26.86 21.48
C GLU A 697 -50.06 -28.34 21.09
N GLU A 698 -50.62 -28.72 19.94
CA GLU A 698 -50.53 -30.07 19.39
C GLU A 698 -49.10 -30.44 18.98
N HIS A 699 -48.36 -29.48 18.42
CA HIS A 699 -46.93 -29.67 18.12
C HIS A 699 -46.13 -29.91 19.40
N LEU A 700 -46.39 -29.15 20.47
CA LEU A 700 -45.72 -29.34 21.75
C LEU A 700 -46.09 -30.68 22.39
N ASP A 701 -47.36 -31.10 22.34
CA ASP A 701 -47.77 -32.45 22.79
C ASP A 701 -46.91 -33.54 22.13
N ARG A 702 -46.78 -33.51 20.80
CA ARG A 702 -45.97 -34.51 20.07
C ARG A 702 -44.47 -34.41 20.36
N LEU A 703 -43.94 -33.22 20.61
CA LEU A 703 -42.56 -33.02 21.06
C LEU A 703 -42.33 -33.72 22.41
N PHE A 704 -43.24 -33.52 23.38
CA PHE A 704 -43.17 -34.15 24.70
C PHE A 704 -43.34 -35.67 24.61
N ASP A 705 -44.26 -36.18 23.78
CA ASP A 705 -44.44 -37.62 23.56
C ASP A 705 -43.18 -38.25 22.94
N SER A 706 -42.57 -37.58 21.96
CA SER A 706 -41.33 -38.04 21.34
C SER A 706 -40.16 -38.06 22.33
N ALA A 707 -40.02 -36.99 23.13
CA ALA A 707 -39.00 -36.90 24.17
C ALA A 707 -39.19 -37.99 25.24
N LYS A 708 -40.44 -38.26 25.63
CA LYS A 708 -40.80 -39.31 26.58
C LYS A 708 -40.53 -40.71 26.02
N ALA A 709 -40.85 -40.97 24.75
CA ALA A 709 -40.55 -42.24 24.09
C ALA A 709 -39.04 -42.54 24.06
N LEU A 710 -38.23 -41.50 23.91
CA LEU A 710 -36.78 -41.60 23.99
C LEU A 710 -36.24 -41.53 25.43
N ALA A 711 -37.10 -41.43 26.45
CA ALA A 711 -36.75 -41.32 27.88
C ALA A 711 -35.90 -40.09 28.25
N PHE A 712 -36.21 -38.92 27.68
CA PHE A 712 -35.54 -37.66 28.04
C PHE A 712 -35.84 -37.31 29.50
N GLU A 713 -34.81 -36.88 30.23
CA GLU A 713 -34.92 -36.33 31.58
C GLU A 713 -34.68 -34.82 31.54
N ASN A 714 -35.21 -34.09 32.52
CA ASN A 714 -35.06 -32.63 32.62
C ASN A 714 -35.49 -31.89 31.34
N VAL A 715 -36.60 -32.32 30.74
CA VAL A 715 -37.21 -31.65 29.59
C VAL A 715 -37.78 -30.30 30.06
N PRO A 716 -37.47 -29.17 29.40
CA PRO A 716 -38.07 -27.87 29.71
C PRO A 716 -39.60 -27.95 29.66
N ASN A 717 -40.27 -27.24 30.56
CA ASN A 717 -41.72 -27.25 30.58
C ASN A 717 -42.31 -26.47 29.39
N ARG A 718 -43.61 -26.63 29.19
CA ARG A 718 -44.33 -26.06 28.04
C ARG A 718 -44.18 -24.53 27.96
N ASP A 719 -44.24 -23.83 29.08
CA ASP A 719 -44.18 -22.37 29.11
C ASP A 719 -42.77 -21.86 28.80
N GLU A 720 -41.73 -22.55 29.27
CA GLU A 720 -40.32 -22.24 28.93
C GLU A 720 -40.07 -22.37 27.43
N ILE A 721 -40.58 -23.42 26.79
CA ILE A 721 -40.45 -23.62 25.34
C ILE A 721 -41.21 -22.51 24.58
N LYS A 722 -42.42 -22.17 25.01
CA LYS A 722 -43.22 -21.10 24.39
C LYS A 722 -42.53 -19.75 24.50
N GLU A 723 -41.97 -19.43 25.67
CA GLU A 723 -41.23 -18.18 25.89
C GLU A 723 -40.01 -18.09 24.97
N ALA A 724 -39.23 -19.17 24.84
CA ALA A 724 -38.10 -19.22 23.91
C ALA A 724 -38.53 -18.98 22.45
N ILE A 725 -39.65 -19.59 22.03
CA ILE A 725 -40.23 -19.40 20.70
C ILE A 725 -40.65 -17.94 20.49
N PHE A 726 -41.43 -17.37 21.41
CA PHE A 726 -41.93 -16.01 21.27
C PHE A 726 -40.81 -14.98 21.27
N ARG A 727 -39.85 -15.07 22.20
CA ARG A 727 -38.70 -14.16 22.24
C ARG A 727 -37.91 -14.21 20.93
N THR A 728 -37.72 -15.39 20.35
CA THR A 728 -37.01 -15.57 19.08
C THR A 728 -37.76 -14.90 17.92
N LEU A 729 -39.06 -15.12 17.79
CA LEU A 729 -39.87 -14.50 16.74
C LEU A 729 -39.91 -12.97 16.86
N ILE A 730 -40.17 -12.46 18.07
CA ILE A 730 -40.27 -11.03 18.35
C ILE A 730 -38.95 -10.32 18.03
N ARG A 731 -37.81 -10.90 18.42
CA ARG A 731 -36.48 -10.32 18.13
C ARG A 731 -36.12 -10.31 16.65
N ASN A 732 -36.68 -11.22 15.85
CA ASN A 732 -36.51 -11.24 14.40
C ASN A 732 -37.61 -10.48 13.65
N GLY A 733 -38.63 -9.95 14.32
CA GLY A 733 -39.80 -9.32 13.67
C GLY A 733 -40.63 -10.28 12.83
N MET A 734 -40.62 -11.58 13.16
CA MET A 734 -41.26 -12.64 12.39
C MET A 734 -42.68 -12.89 12.86
N PHE A 735 -43.63 -12.18 12.27
CA PHE A 735 -45.05 -12.29 12.60
C PHE A 735 -45.89 -12.95 11.50
N ASP A 736 -45.30 -13.33 10.38
CA ASP A 736 -45.99 -14.05 9.30
C ASP A 736 -44.98 -14.80 8.42
N ASN A 737 -45.43 -15.67 7.51
CA ASN A 737 -44.61 -16.33 6.49
C ASN A 737 -43.27 -16.89 7.00
N SER A 738 -43.30 -17.41 8.23
CA SER A 738 -42.11 -17.88 8.94
C SER A 738 -42.30 -19.32 9.37
N HIS A 739 -41.23 -20.10 9.25
CA HIS A 739 -41.18 -21.48 9.71
C HIS A 739 -40.18 -21.60 10.85
N ILE A 740 -40.54 -22.37 11.88
CA ILE A 740 -39.71 -22.62 13.04
C ILE A 740 -39.33 -24.10 13.05
N ARG A 741 -38.04 -24.39 12.95
CA ARG A 741 -37.50 -25.70 13.32
C ARG A 741 -37.18 -25.65 14.82
N LEU A 742 -38.09 -26.20 15.61
CA LEU A 742 -37.92 -26.39 17.04
C LEU A 742 -37.19 -27.72 17.26
N SER A 743 -36.07 -27.75 17.96
CA SER A 743 -35.37 -29.01 18.26
C SER A 743 -35.00 -29.07 19.73
N LEU A 744 -35.08 -30.26 20.31
CA LEU A 744 -34.68 -30.56 21.67
C LEU A 744 -33.70 -31.73 21.63
N THR A 745 -32.44 -31.46 21.96
CA THR A 745 -31.43 -32.51 22.11
C THR A 745 -31.45 -33.04 23.54
N ARG A 746 -30.97 -34.27 23.75
CA ARG A 746 -30.67 -34.78 25.09
C ARG A 746 -29.65 -33.92 25.84
N GLY A 747 -28.87 -33.13 25.09
CA GLY A 747 -27.92 -32.15 25.59
C GLY A 747 -26.47 -32.60 25.52
N LYS A 748 -25.62 -31.76 26.12
CA LYS A 748 -24.19 -32.00 26.27
C LYS A 748 -23.94 -33.23 27.16
N LYS A 749 -22.98 -34.07 26.76
CA LYS A 749 -22.47 -35.19 27.57
C LYS A 749 -21.24 -34.79 28.38
N VAL A 750 -21.07 -35.40 29.54
CA VAL A 750 -19.82 -35.32 30.33
C VAL A 750 -18.67 -36.10 29.69
N SER A 751 -18.99 -37.11 28.88
CA SER A 751 -18.01 -37.92 28.14
C SER A 751 -18.62 -38.45 26.85
N SER A 752 -17.77 -38.75 25.86
CA SER A 752 -18.20 -39.40 24.63
C SER A 752 -18.63 -40.85 24.90
N GLY A 753 -19.80 -41.25 24.38
CA GLY A 753 -20.32 -42.60 24.56
C GLY A 753 -21.78 -42.72 24.15
N MET A 754 -22.28 -43.95 23.98
CA MET A 754 -23.66 -44.17 23.55
C MET A 754 -24.68 -44.05 24.70
N SER A 755 -24.28 -44.28 25.95
CA SER A 755 -25.20 -44.25 27.09
C SER A 755 -25.79 -42.85 27.31
N PRO A 756 -27.12 -42.70 27.47
CA PRO A 756 -27.74 -41.42 27.82
C PRO A 756 -27.44 -41.01 29.27
N ALA A 757 -26.90 -41.91 30.11
CA ALA A 757 -26.48 -41.57 31.48
C ALA A 757 -25.34 -40.52 31.53
N PHE A 758 -24.67 -40.24 30.41
CA PHE A 758 -23.67 -39.18 30.32
C PHE A 758 -24.29 -37.78 30.12
N ASN A 759 -25.60 -37.66 29.88
CA ASN A 759 -26.31 -36.41 29.67
C ASN A 759 -26.70 -35.73 30.99
N LEU A 760 -25.69 -35.23 31.71
CA LEU A 760 -25.88 -34.66 33.05
C LEU A 760 -26.11 -33.13 33.05
N TYR A 761 -26.00 -32.47 31.90
CA TYR A 761 -26.15 -31.02 31.76
C TYR A 761 -27.59 -30.57 31.40
N GLY A 762 -28.53 -31.51 31.26
CA GLY A 762 -29.90 -31.22 30.82
C GLY A 762 -30.03 -31.08 29.29
N CYS A 763 -31.28 -30.96 28.82
CA CYS A 763 -31.59 -30.86 27.40
C CYS A 763 -31.13 -29.52 26.80
N THR A 764 -30.78 -29.50 25.50
CA THR A 764 -30.51 -28.26 24.76
C THR A 764 -31.66 -27.95 23.83
N LEU A 765 -32.37 -26.85 24.11
CA LEU A 765 -33.45 -26.33 23.26
C LEU A 765 -32.87 -25.47 22.13
N ILE A 766 -33.37 -25.66 20.92
CA ILE A 766 -32.97 -24.91 19.73
C ILE A 766 -34.25 -24.38 19.05
N VAL A 767 -34.32 -23.06 18.87
CA VAL A 767 -35.39 -22.41 18.10
C VAL A 767 -34.76 -21.74 16.88
N LEU A 768 -34.93 -22.35 15.71
CA LEU A 768 -34.49 -21.80 14.43
C LEU A 768 -35.70 -21.33 13.63
N ALA A 769 -35.97 -20.02 13.68
CA ALA A 769 -36.98 -19.37 12.86
C ALA A 769 -36.37 -18.77 11.59
N GLU A 770 -37.01 -18.99 10.45
CA GLU A 770 -36.59 -18.44 9.15
C GLU A 770 -37.81 -17.87 8.41
N TRP A 771 -37.61 -16.78 7.66
CA TRP A 771 -38.56 -16.38 6.62
C TRP A 771 -38.60 -17.49 5.57
N LYS A 772 -39.78 -18.10 5.39
CA LYS A 772 -39.90 -19.33 4.63
C LYS A 772 -41.31 -19.45 4.02
N PRO A 773 -41.50 -19.02 2.75
CA PRO A 773 -42.75 -19.26 2.03
C PRO A 773 -43.00 -20.77 1.84
N PRO A 774 -44.21 -21.19 1.44
CA PRO A 774 -44.48 -22.59 1.09
C PRO A 774 -43.41 -23.15 0.14
N VAL A 775 -42.87 -24.33 0.46
CA VAL A 775 -41.74 -24.91 -0.30
C VAL A 775 -42.15 -25.58 -1.61
N TYR A 776 -43.44 -25.87 -1.77
CA TYR A 776 -44.01 -26.50 -2.96
C TYR A 776 -44.95 -25.54 -3.69
N ASP A 777 -45.08 -25.76 -4.99
CA ASP A 777 -46.04 -25.04 -5.83
C ASP A 777 -47.46 -25.56 -5.58
N ASN A 778 -48.14 -24.95 -4.62
CA ASN A 778 -49.52 -25.30 -4.28
C ASN A 778 -50.54 -24.91 -5.37
N THR A 779 -50.11 -24.20 -6.44
CA THR A 779 -50.99 -23.75 -7.53
C THR A 779 -50.99 -24.70 -8.73
N ARG A 780 -49.81 -25.16 -9.16
CA ARG A 780 -49.64 -26.06 -10.31
C ARG A 780 -49.44 -27.53 -9.92
N GLY A 781 -49.08 -27.77 -8.66
CA GLY A 781 -48.79 -29.10 -8.15
C GLY A 781 -47.37 -29.59 -8.43
N ILE A 782 -47.03 -30.70 -7.81
CA ILE A 782 -45.70 -31.30 -7.78
C ILE A 782 -45.66 -32.67 -8.47
N VAL A 783 -44.45 -33.11 -8.78
CA VAL A 783 -44.12 -34.40 -9.37
C VAL A 783 -43.43 -35.29 -8.34
N LEU A 784 -43.91 -36.52 -8.19
CA LEU A 784 -43.31 -37.50 -7.28
C LEU A 784 -42.68 -38.68 -8.04
N VAL A 785 -41.69 -39.30 -7.40
CA VAL A 785 -41.14 -40.61 -7.79
C VAL A 785 -41.14 -41.55 -6.61
N THR A 786 -41.28 -42.85 -6.82
CA THR A 786 -41.17 -43.86 -5.76
C THR A 786 -39.71 -44.19 -5.51
N ALA A 787 -39.26 -44.01 -4.27
CA ALA A 787 -37.93 -44.38 -3.82
C ALA A 787 -37.80 -45.90 -3.60
N THR A 788 -36.59 -46.40 -3.81
CA THR A 788 -36.17 -47.74 -3.40
C THR A 788 -35.97 -47.81 -1.89
N THR A 789 -35.50 -46.72 -1.26
CA THR A 789 -35.41 -46.59 0.20
C THR A 789 -36.79 -46.76 0.86
N ARG A 790 -36.91 -47.78 1.72
CA ARG A 790 -38.12 -48.04 2.53
C ARG A 790 -38.15 -47.19 3.78
N ARG A 791 -39.36 -46.90 4.28
CA ARG A 791 -39.53 -46.08 5.48
C ARG A 791 -39.17 -46.87 6.74
N ASN A 792 -38.69 -46.17 7.77
CA ASN A 792 -38.31 -46.79 9.04
C ASN A 792 -39.50 -47.56 9.65
N SER A 793 -39.21 -48.78 10.09
CA SER A 793 -40.17 -49.65 10.78
C SER A 793 -40.24 -49.31 12.27
N PRO A 794 -41.42 -49.43 12.91
CA PRO A 794 -41.55 -49.41 14.36
C PRO A 794 -40.62 -50.40 15.09
N ASN A 795 -40.20 -51.48 14.42
CA ASN A 795 -39.26 -52.46 14.97
C ASN A 795 -37.80 -51.99 15.04
N ASN A 796 -37.47 -50.85 14.43
CA ASN A 796 -36.11 -50.30 14.40
C ASN A 796 -36.06 -48.90 15.00
N LEU A 797 -36.75 -47.96 14.37
CA LEU A 797 -36.85 -46.58 14.81
C LEU A 797 -38.23 -46.07 14.41
N ASP A 798 -39.16 -46.09 15.35
CA ASP A 798 -40.56 -45.76 15.07
C ASP A 798 -40.71 -44.33 14.54
N SER A 799 -41.29 -44.22 13.35
CA SER A 799 -41.55 -42.96 12.66
C SER A 799 -42.53 -42.06 13.40
N LYS A 800 -43.26 -42.56 14.40
CA LYS A 800 -44.10 -41.76 15.31
C LYS A 800 -43.27 -40.85 16.22
N ILE A 801 -42.02 -41.23 16.52
CA ILE A 801 -41.08 -40.38 17.24
C ILE A 801 -40.56 -39.35 16.24
N HIS A 802 -40.82 -38.07 16.47
CA HIS A 802 -40.35 -37.02 15.57
C HIS A 802 -38.87 -36.68 15.87
N HIS A 803 -37.97 -37.60 15.49
CA HIS A 803 -36.54 -37.58 15.79
C HIS A 803 -35.70 -36.91 14.69
N ASN A 804 -34.46 -36.51 15.01
CA ASN A 804 -33.54 -35.90 14.02
C ASN A 804 -32.74 -36.89 13.17
N ASN A 805 -32.90 -38.20 13.37
CA ASN A 805 -32.26 -39.25 12.56
C ASN A 805 -32.90 -39.37 11.15
N LEU A 806 -32.76 -38.32 10.34
CA LEU A 806 -33.43 -38.15 9.05
C LEU A 806 -32.66 -38.72 7.85
N LEU A 807 -31.59 -39.51 8.07
CA LEU A 807 -30.78 -40.05 6.97
C LEU A 807 -31.62 -40.94 6.04
N ASN A 808 -32.56 -41.73 6.57
CA ASN A 808 -33.52 -42.51 5.80
C ASN A 808 -34.31 -41.63 4.81
N ASN A 809 -34.88 -40.53 5.30
CA ASN A 809 -35.62 -39.55 4.50
C ASN A 809 -34.72 -38.83 3.48
N ILE A 810 -33.50 -38.45 3.88
CA ILE A 810 -32.53 -37.78 3.00
C ILE A 810 -32.11 -38.69 1.84
N LEU A 811 -31.92 -39.99 2.08
CA LEU A 811 -31.61 -40.95 1.00
C LEU A 811 -32.74 -41.04 -0.02
N ALA A 812 -33.99 -41.13 0.43
CA ALA A 812 -35.14 -41.06 -0.48
C ALA A 812 -35.20 -39.73 -1.25
N LYS A 813 -34.87 -38.61 -0.59
CA LYS A 813 -34.79 -37.30 -1.26
C LYS A 813 -33.69 -37.24 -2.33
N ILE A 814 -32.54 -37.88 -2.09
CA ILE A 814 -31.47 -38.00 -3.09
C ILE A 814 -31.97 -38.76 -4.32
N GLU A 815 -32.69 -39.86 -4.13
CA GLU A 815 -33.32 -40.61 -5.24
C GLU A 815 -34.31 -39.72 -6.02
N GLY A 816 -35.16 -38.96 -5.32
CA GLY A 816 -36.07 -37.99 -5.91
C GLY A 816 -35.37 -36.94 -6.77
N ASN A 817 -34.32 -36.32 -6.23
CA ASN A 817 -33.51 -35.32 -6.92
C ASN A 817 -32.85 -35.90 -8.19
N ASN A 818 -32.30 -37.11 -8.11
CA ASN A 818 -31.69 -37.79 -9.26
C ASN A 818 -32.70 -38.13 -10.36
N ALA A 819 -33.96 -38.38 -9.97
CA ALA A 819 -35.07 -38.57 -10.88
C ALA A 819 -35.69 -37.26 -11.39
N LYS A 820 -35.20 -36.09 -10.93
CA LYS A 820 -35.75 -34.75 -11.22
C LYS A 820 -37.24 -34.62 -10.79
N ALA A 821 -37.60 -35.28 -9.69
CA ALA A 821 -38.90 -35.15 -9.05
C ALA A 821 -38.83 -34.15 -7.88
N ASP A 822 -39.96 -33.54 -7.55
CA ASP A 822 -40.07 -32.57 -6.45
C ASP A 822 -40.01 -33.23 -5.08
N ASP A 823 -40.43 -34.50 -4.95
CA ASP A 823 -40.24 -35.32 -3.75
C ASP A 823 -40.34 -36.83 -4.07
N ALA A 824 -40.03 -37.67 -3.08
CA ALA A 824 -40.02 -39.11 -3.24
C ALA A 824 -41.03 -39.81 -2.32
N ILE A 825 -41.90 -40.66 -2.90
CA ILE A 825 -42.79 -41.58 -2.19
C ILE A 825 -41.95 -42.70 -1.58
N MET A 826 -42.18 -42.99 -0.31
CA MET A 826 -41.59 -44.09 0.44
C MET A 826 -42.66 -45.14 0.74
N LEU A 827 -42.27 -46.41 0.59
CA LEU A 827 -43.13 -47.55 0.92
C LEU A 827 -42.75 -48.16 2.27
N ASP A 828 -43.70 -48.82 2.91
CA ASP A 828 -43.50 -49.66 4.09
C ASP A 828 -42.72 -50.94 3.75
N GLN A 829 -42.39 -51.74 4.77
CA GLN A 829 -41.63 -52.98 4.59
C GLN A 829 -42.37 -54.05 3.76
N ASP A 830 -43.69 -53.95 3.66
CA ASP A 830 -44.55 -54.89 2.92
C ASP A 830 -44.87 -54.37 1.49
N GLY A 831 -44.38 -53.18 1.12
CA GLY A 831 -44.58 -52.58 -0.19
C GLY A 831 -45.83 -51.71 -0.36
N TYR A 832 -46.50 -51.32 0.73
CA TYR A 832 -47.63 -50.39 0.70
C TYR A 832 -47.18 -48.94 0.94
N LEU A 833 -48.03 -48.00 0.54
CA LEU A 833 -47.79 -46.57 0.70
C LEU A 833 -47.62 -46.20 2.17
N SER A 834 -46.56 -45.45 2.50
CA SER A 834 -46.29 -44.95 3.85
C SER A 834 -46.43 -43.42 3.91
N GLU A 835 -45.49 -42.69 3.34
CA GLU A 835 -45.46 -41.23 3.22
C GLU A 835 -44.45 -40.85 2.13
N THR A 836 -44.23 -39.56 1.89
CA THR A 836 -43.05 -39.11 1.15
C THR A 836 -41.87 -38.91 2.09
N ASN A 837 -40.68 -38.57 1.56
CA ASN A 837 -39.53 -38.26 2.41
C ASN A 837 -39.78 -37.10 3.40
N ALA A 838 -40.76 -36.22 3.19
CA ALA A 838 -40.99 -35.06 4.06
C ALA A 838 -42.46 -34.80 4.46
N THR A 839 -43.43 -35.48 3.85
CA THR A 839 -44.86 -35.17 4.00
C THR A 839 -45.74 -36.42 3.94
N ASN A 840 -46.87 -36.42 4.66
CA ASN A 840 -47.88 -37.47 4.50
C ASN A 840 -48.59 -37.34 3.14
N ILE A 841 -49.27 -38.39 2.69
CA ILE A 841 -49.88 -38.47 1.36
C ILE A 841 -51.33 -38.93 1.42
N PHE A 842 -52.16 -38.36 0.55
CA PHE A 842 -53.57 -38.68 0.38
C PHE A 842 -53.88 -39.01 -1.09
N VAL A 843 -54.85 -39.88 -1.29
CA VAL A 843 -55.29 -40.37 -2.60
C VAL A 843 -56.80 -40.22 -2.70
N VAL A 844 -57.29 -39.63 -3.78
CA VAL A 844 -58.72 -39.59 -4.09
C VAL A 844 -59.03 -40.63 -5.14
N LYS A 845 -60.04 -41.46 -4.85
CA LYS A 845 -60.61 -42.37 -5.84
C LYS A 845 -62.13 -42.45 -5.73
N LYS A 846 -62.82 -42.18 -6.84
CA LYS A 846 -64.29 -42.19 -6.94
C LYS A 846 -64.95 -41.36 -5.83
N GLY A 847 -64.41 -40.15 -5.60
CA GLY A 847 -64.91 -39.21 -4.59
C GLY A 847 -64.59 -39.56 -3.13
N ARG A 848 -63.80 -40.61 -2.88
CA ARG A 848 -63.39 -41.03 -1.52
C ARG A 848 -61.93 -40.63 -1.28
N VAL A 849 -61.67 -40.04 -0.12
CA VAL A 849 -60.33 -39.60 0.31
C VAL A 849 -59.69 -40.71 1.13
N LEU A 850 -58.52 -41.16 0.71
CA LEU A 850 -57.78 -42.27 1.28
C LEU A 850 -56.44 -41.77 1.81
N THR A 851 -55.98 -42.28 2.95
CA THR A 851 -54.61 -42.09 3.46
C THR A 851 -54.12 -43.38 4.11
N PRO A 852 -52.82 -43.70 4.08
CA PRO A 852 -52.28 -44.84 4.80
C PRO A 852 -52.46 -44.69 6.32
N HIS A 853 -52.59 -45.81 7.03
CA HIS A 853 -52.48 -45.83 8.49
C HIS A 853 -51.11 -45.29 8.93
N ALA A 854 -51.06 -44.71 10.13
CA ALA A 854 -49.82 -44.20 10.72
C ALA A 854 -48.90 -45.32 11.29
N ASP A 855 -48.88 -46.48 10.63
CA ASP A 855 -48.06 -47.64 11.03
C ASP A 855 -46.59 -47.39 10.72
N TYR A 856 -46.31 -46.87 9.50
CA TYR A 856 -44.97 -46.63 8.97
C TYR A 856 -44.77 -45.17 8.55
N CYS A 857 -45.42 -44.21 9.20
CA CYS A 857 -45.21 -42.78 8.91
C CYS A 857 -45.39 -41.93 10.17
N LEU A 858 -45.00 -40.66 10.08
CA LEU A 858 -45.26 -39.72 11.17
C LEU A 858 -46.77 -39.39 11.19
N PRO A 859 -47.47 -39.44 12.35
CA PRO A 859 -48.83 -38.95 12.46
C PRO A 859 -48.81 -37.41 12.38
N GLY A 860 -48.80 -36.88 11.16
CA GLY A 860 -48.68 -35.46 10.89
C GLY A 860 -49.83 -34.65 11.47
N ILE A 861 -49.54 -33.50 12.08
CA ILE A 861 -50.57 -32.57 12.57
C ILE A 861 -51.34 -31.94 11.40
N THR A 862 -50.67 -31.64 10.28
CA THR A 862 -51.34 -31.22 9.04
C THR A 862 -52.24 -32.32 8.49
N ARG A 863 -51.78 -33.59 8.53
CA ARG A 863 -52.59 -34.75 8.13
C ARG A 863 -53.86 -34.86 8.98
N ALA A 864 -53.73 -34.82 10.31
CA ALA A 864 -54.87 -34.85 11.22
C ALA A 864 -55.84 -33.68 10.96
N THR A 865 -55.30 -32.47 10.80
CA THR A 865 -56.10 -31.28 10.47
C THR A 865 -56.86 -31.45 9.15
N VAL A 866 -56.22 -32.00 8.12
CA VAL A 866 -56.87 -32.24 6.82
C VAL A 866 -57.91 -33.35 6.91
N MET A 867 -57.69 -34.39 7.71
CA MET A 867 -58.71 -35.42 7.98
C MET A 867 -59.96 -34.81 8.63
N ASP A 868 -59.79 -33.92 9.61
CA ASP A 868 -60.91 -33.19 10.22
C ASP A 868 -61.65 -32.32 9.19
N LEU A 869 -60.91 -31.66 8.30
CA LEU A 869 -61.48 -30.86 7.22
C LEU A 869 -62.23 -31.72 6.19
N VAL A 870 -61.72 -32.90 5.83
CA VAL A 870 -62.41 -33.85 4.93
C VAL A 870 -63.78 -34.22 5.50
N VAL A 871 -63.83 -34.55 6.80
CA VAL A 871 -65.09 -34.87 7.50
C VAL A 871 -66.01 -33.65 7.55
N LYS A 872 -65.48 -32.46 7.86
CA LYS A 872 -66.23 -31.19 7.92
C LYS A 872 -66.81 -30.78 6.57
N GLU A 873 -66.10 -31.07 5.49
CA GLU A 873 -66.53 -30.82 4.10
C GLU A 873 -67.46 -31.94 3.56
N GLU A 874 -67.92 -32.85 4.43
CA GLU A 874 -68.86 -33.94 4.12
C GLU A 874 -68.31 -34.94 3.08
N LEU A 875 -66.98 -35.12 3.04
CA LEU A 875 -66.32 -36.10 2.20
C LEU A 875 -66.07 -37.41 2.97
N ILE A 876 -66.04 -38.53 2.24
CA ILE A 876 -65.75 -39.84 2.83
C ILE A 876 -64.25 -39.97 3.02
N LEU A 877 -63.82 -40.09 4.28
CA LEU A 877 -62.45 -40.40 4.67
C LEU A 877 -62.30 -41.89 4.98
N GLU A 878 -61.26 -42.52 4.46
CA GLU A 878 -60.87 -43.87 4.84
C GLU A 878 -59.36 -43.97 5.06
N GLU A 879 -58.98 -44.41 6.27
CA GLU A 879 -57.61 -44.76 6.59
C GLU A 879 -57.42 -46.26 6.34
N ARG A 880 -56.52 -46.64 5.42
CA ARG A 880 -56.27 -48.06 5.07
C ARG A 880 -54.92 -48.26 4.40
N ARG A 881 -54.49 -49.52 4.22
CA ARG A 881 -53.34 -49.85 3.35
C ARG A 881 -53.67 -49.49 1.90
N ILE A 882 -52.72 -48.83 1.21
CA ILE A 882 -52.86 -48.37 -0.18
C ILE A 882 -51.69 -48.92 -1.00
N SER A 883 -51.98 -49.56 -2.13
CA SER A 883 -50.92 -50.05 -3.02
C SER A 883 -50.45 -48.95 -3.99
N LEU A 884 -49.23 -49.06 -4.51
CA LEU A 884 -48.72 -48.09 -5.47
C LEU A 884 -49.57 -48.02 -6.76
N SER A 885 -50.15 -49.15 -7.18
CA SER A 885 -51.08 -49.21 -8.33
C SER A 885 -52.34 -48.35 -8.12
N GLU A 886 -52.82 -48.22 -6.88
CA GLU A 886 -53.95 -47.35 -6.57
C GLU A 886 -53.55 -45.87 -6.65
N VAL A 887 -52.31 -45.52 -6.25
CA VAL A 887 -51.77 -44.17 -6.43
C VAL A 887 -51.67 -43.81 -7.90
N HIS A 888 -51.12 -44.72 -8.73
CA HIS A 888 -50.96 -44.50 -10.18
C HIS A 888 -52.29 -44.34 -10.92
N THR A 889 -53.39 -44.86 -10.37
CA THR A 889 -54.73 -44.81 -10.98
C THR A 889 -55.67 -43.86 -10.24
N ALA A 890 -55.15 -43.02 -9.35
CA ALA A 890 -55.91 -42.06 -8.58
C ALA A 890 -56.54 -40.97 -9.45
N ASP A 891 -57.67 -40.42 -8.98
CA ASP A 891 -58.31 -39.27 -9.63
C ASP A 891 -57.63 -37.96 -9.20
N GLU A 892 -57.21 -37.86 -7.92
CA GLU A 892 -56.40 -36.77 -7.38
C GLU A 892 -55.41 -37.33 -6.34
N VAL A 893 -54.26 -36.69 -6.17
CA VAL A 893 -53.28 -37.01 -5.11
C VAL A 893 -52.78 -35.69 -4.52
N TRP A 894 -52.57 -35.63 -3.21
CA TRP A 894 -51.89 -34.50 -2.57
C TRP A 894 -51.01 -34.97 -1.41
N THR A 895 -50.10 -34.11 -0.99
CA THR A 895 -49.31 -34.31 0.22
C THR A 895 -49.64 -33.25 1.26
N THR A 896 -49.37 -33.57 2.53
CA THR A 896 -49.60 -32.68 3.66
C THR A 896 -48.40 -32.59 4.60
N GLY A 897 -47.99 -31.38 4.95
CA GLY A 897 -47.01 -31.12 6.00
C GLY A 897 -46.83 -29.63 6.28
N THR A 898 -46.28 -29.26 7.44
CA THR A 898 -46.24 -27.84 7.87
C THR A 898 -45.54 -26.89 6.89
N MET A 899 -44.48 -27.33 6.21
CA MET A 899 -43.74 -26.50 5.25
C MET A 899 -44.41 -26.40 3.87
N GLY A 900 -45.00 -27.50 3.39
CA GLY A 900 -45.68 -27.58 2.09
C GLY A 900 -47.16 -27.22 2.13
N GLU A 901 -47.76 -27.19 3.33
CA GLU A 901 -49.20 -27.08 3.55
C GLU A 901 -49.94 -28.29 2.93
N LEU A 902 -50.87 -28.05 2.01
CA LEU A 902 -51.56 -29.06 1.23
C LEU A 902 -51.16 -28.90 -0.25
N SER A 903 -50.24 -29.75 -0.71
CA SER A 903 -49.60 -29.64 -2.03
C SER A 903 -50.18 -30.67 -3.01
N PRO A 904 -50.76 -30.24 -4.15
CA PRO A 904 -51.30 -31.15 -5.15
C PRO A 904 -50.20 -31.93 -5.85
N VAL A 905 -50.48 -33.17 -6.24
CA VAL A 905 -49.56 -34.02 -7.02
C VAL A 905 -50.20 -34.33 -8.37
N VAL A 906 -49.53 -33.91 -9.44
CA VAL A 906 -50.05 -34.04 -10.82
C VAL A 906 -49.43 -35.21 -11.58
N LYS A 907 -48.31 -35.76 -11.08
CA LYS A 907 -47.59 -36.85 -11.75
C LYS A 907 -46.82 -37.71 -10.75
N VAL A 908 -46.88 -39.02 -10.91
CA VAL A 908 -46.16 -40.02 -10.10
C VAL A 908 -45.49 -41.05 -11.01
N ASP A 909 -44.19 -41.31 -10.84
CA ASP A 909 -43.45 -42.36 -11.59
C ASP A 909 -43.63 -42.27 -13.11
N GLY A 910 -43.64 -41.05 -13.65
CA GLY A 910 -43.85 -40.82 -15.08
C GLY A 910 -45.31 -40.80 -15.53
N ARG A 911 -46.27 -41.16 -14.68
CA ARG A 911 -47.71 -41.27 -15.00
C ARG A 911 -48.47 -40.03 -14.51
N VAL A 912 -49.31 -39.48 -15.38
CA VAL A 912 -50.20 -38.36 -15.04
C VAL A 912 -51.28 -38.84 -14.08
N ILE A 913 -51.51 -38.08 -13.00
CA ILE A 913 -52.61 -38.31 -12.06
C ILE A 913 -53.86 -37.59 -12.56
N GLY A 914 -54.99 -38.28 -12.63
CA GLY A 914 -56.23 -37.73 -13.19
C GLY A 914 -56.01 -37.18 -14.60
N ASN A 915 -56.27 -35.88 -14.79
CA ASN A 915 -56.02 -35.14 -16.04
C ASN A 915 -54.72 -34.32 -16.02
N GLY A 916 -53.89 -34.43 -14.98
CA GLY A 916 -52.65 -33.66 -14.81
C GLY A 916 -52.84 -32.25 -14.26
N GLU A 917 -54.06 -31.91 -13.82
CA GLU A 917 -54.37 -30.64 -13.18
C GLU A 917 -54.73 -30.87 -11.70
N VAL A 918 -54.67 -29.79 -10.91
CA VAL A 918 -55.18 -29.83 -9.53
C VAL A 918 -56.68 -30.16 -9.58
N GLY A 919 -57.12 -31.15 -8.81
CA GLY A 919 -58.51 -31.58 -8.82
C GLY A 919 -59.45 -30.74 -7.92
N ALA A 920 -60.74 -31.03 -8.00
CA ALA A 920 -61.78 -30.24 -7.34
C ALA A 920 -61.81 -30.46 -5.82
N ILE A 921 -61.60 -31.69 -5.36
CA ILE A 921 -61.55 -32.01 -3.93
C ILE A 921 -60.31 -31.35 -3.29
N THR A 922 -59.17 -31.45 -3.96
CA THR A 922 -57.93 -30.81 -3.53
C THR A 922 -58.10 -29.30 -3.38
N ARG A 923 -58.64 -28.60 -4.39
CA ARG A 923 -58.91 -27.15 -4.31
C ARG A 923 -59.84 -26.77 -3.17
N ARG A 924 -60.90 -27.55 -2.96
CA ARG A 924 -61.85 -27.33 -1.86
C ARG A 924 -61.16 -27.41 -0.50
N LEU A 925 -60.30 -28.42 -0.29
CA LEU A 925 -59.55 -28.59 0.95
C LEU A 925 -58.45 -27.54 1.12
N GLN A 926 -57.79 -27.10 0.05
CA GLN A 926 -56.83 -25.98 0.12
C GLN A 926 -57.50 -24.69 0.60
N ALA A 927 -58.68 -24.37 0.09
CA ALA A 927 -59.44 -23.19 0.53
C ALA A 927 -59.85 -23.31 2.01
N ALA A 928 -60.36 -24.47 2.43
CA ALA A 928 -60.74 -24.71 3.82
C ALA A 928 -59.53 -24.64 4.77
N TYR A 929 -58.39 -25.20 4.37
CA TYR A 929 -57.14 -25.15 5.14
C TYR A 929 -56.63 -23.71 5.29
N LYS A 930 -56.63 -22.93 4.20
CA LYS A 930 -56.21 -21.52 4.23
C LYS A 930 -57.05 -20.67 5.18
N ASN A 931 -58.38 -20.81 5.13
CA ASN A 931 -59.26 -20.07 6.05
C ASN A 931 -58.96 -20.44 7.52
N LEU A 932 -58.73 -21.73 7.79
CA LEU A 932 -58.42 -22.20 9.13
C LEU A 932 -57.08 -21.65 9.65
N THR A 933 -56.04 -21.56 8.82
CA THR A 933 -54.73 -21.05 9.25
C THR A 933 -54.73 -19.54 9.52
N GLU A 934 -55.62 -18.76 8.90
CA GLU A 934 -55.81 -17.34 9.20
C GLU A 934 -56.54 -17.11 10.55
N GLU A 935 -57.47 -18.00 10.89
CA GLU A 935 -58.34 -17.87 12.06
C GLU A 935 -57.73 -18.49 13.34
N ALA A 936 -57.09 -19.64 13.24
CA ALA A 936 -56.65 -20.43 14.40
C ALA A 936 -55.14 -20.30 14.69
N GLY A 937 -54.76 -20.56 15.95
CA GLY A 937 -53.37 -20.59 16.40
C GLY A 937 -53.15 -19.79 17.68
N VAL A 938 -51.98 -19.99 18.30
CA VAL A 938 -51.60 -19.28 19.53
C VAL A 938 -51.04 -17.90 19.15
N PRO A 939 -51.61 -16.79 19.66
CA PRO A 939 -51.15 -15.45 19.32
C PRO A 939 -49.76 -15.16 19.88
N ILE A 940 -48.95 -14.42 19.12
CA ILE A 940 -47.65 -13.91 19.58
C ILE A 940 -47.89 -12.68 20.48
N PRO A 941 -47.40 -12.65 21.74
CA PRO A 941 -47.83 -11.67 22.76
C PRO A 941 -47.71 -10.18 22.44
N THR A 942 -46.82 -9.79 21.52
CA THR A 942 -46.54 -8.37 21.19
C THR A 942 -47.01 -7.98 19.79
N TYR A 943 -47.71 -8.87 19.08
CA TYR A 943 -48.19 -8.56 17.75
C TYR A 943 -49.38 -7.59 17.80
N VAL A 944 -49.19 -6.39 17.25
CA VAL A 944 -50.26 -5.42 17.01
C VAL A 944 -50.57 -5.45 15.52
N LYS A 945 -51.81 -5.83 15.17
CA LYS A 945 -52.29 -5.77 13.79
C LYS A 945 -52.28 -4.30 13.35
N THR A 946 -51.36 -3.95 12.45
CA THR A 946 -51.29 -2.61 11.84
C THR A 946 -52.25 -2.50 10.67
#